data_AF-A0A2K2FLJ0-F1
#
_entry.id   AF-A0A2K2FLJ0-F1
#
_cell.length_a   1.000
_cell.length_b   1.000
_cell.length_c   1.000
_cell.angle_alpha   90.00
_cell.angle_beta   90.00
_cell.angle_gamma   90.00
#
_symmetry.space_group_name_H-M   'P 1'
#
loop_
_entity.id
_entity.type
_entity.pdbx_description
1 polymer ?
#
loop_
_entity_poly.entity_id
_entity_poly.type
_entity_poly.pdbx_seq_one_letter_code
_entity_poly.pdbx_strand_id
1 'polypeptide(L)'
;MKKKVLIYLLLGAIICLPLFGCQSTGDNSKPSSDSATLAPADESTTTADNQTEEDIIMEEVKVKDVVVAADFSKRVGPPLVKKFSMFNSGLVPIKNYDRDFKAIEDLYCDSLRIDTGIGAKDFALCDVVGGTKDNITYDFEKIDYLSKMFNDLKVLPYYSWTYIPKPLQDSGDHRRGPTDLDKYGKILEDFARHFREAGIRIGYHEIYNEPDLENVFYAGTFAEYMELYRIGSLAIKAGDPDAVIGGPALASPENVQNTNAFLDMVVKEKLPLDFFSYHHYWLNGGYDQKYRIVKQALSKYDEFKTTEIHLNEIAYVNGWLPGEDSINNFYEVAPHVFKMLNEMLAAPDITVVSWAQFLESTVVGDAYGIIYRDGTKKAIYNAFKIYADMPVARAELQTSNPAIDGMVSYEDNKAAILLYNTGIETYNLKTTLEGLPFKPEEGRLYRIDKNNASFFNGAKEDLEICESWDMHDGKIPDTVIEPGATVYITLVGDKGIKDFDPKSRYVDFPEDIRLHYYFEDRDKNNYSFIDRKSWRIDLGMGENVSAYSVAGVTFKELPEIMHVSTKTYGNLNFSNENAYLGVRIDFFDGKDYTYSVAFCPENFANREKTLRWGTKKKVDKIVVVEDFKEFDVNISEYIPDNASSQRAIVTFEMENTGPETCAEFHINKK
;
A
#
# COMPACT_ATOMS: atom_id res chain seq x y z
N MET A 1 -36.82 -11.13 0.66
CA MET A 1 -36.82 -10.94 2.12
C MET A 1 -36.76 -9.45 2.46
N LYS A 2 -37.91 -8.82 2.69
CA LYS A 2 -38.02 -7.42 3.17
C LYS A 2 -38.36 -7.45 4.66
N LYS A 3 -37.40 -7.12 5.54
CA LYS A 3 -37.58 -6.45 6.85
C LYS A 3 -36.27 -6.52 7.65
N LYS A 4 -35.78 -5.33 8.01
CA LYS A 4 -34.77 -4.95 9.03
C LYS A 4 -33.56 -4.22 8.46
N VAL A 5 -33.81 -3.00 7.98
CA VAL A 5 -32.82 -1.92 7.90
C VAL A 5 -33.33 -0.82 8.82
N LEU A 6 -32.96 -0.87 10.10
CA LEU A 6 -32.93 0.29 10.99
C LEU A 6 -32.28 -0.09 12.33
N ILE A 7 -31.39 0.79 12.81
CA ILE A 7 -30.71 0.82 14.11
C ILE A 7 -29.43 -0.01 14.17
N TYR A 8 -28.28 0.63 13.93
CA TYR A 8 -27.03 0.53 14.73
C TYR A 8 -26.08 1.68 14.32
N LEU A 9 -26.48 2.91 14.70
CA LEU A 9 -25.57 4.03 14.93
C LEU A 9 -25.48 4.14 16.45
N LEU A 10 -24.27 4.23 17.01
CA LEU A 10 -23.88 4.14 18.43
C LEU A 10 -23.47 2.75 18.92
N LEU A 11 -22.18 2.44 18.80
CA LEU A 11 -21.28 2.04 19.89
C LEU A 11 -19.94 1.62 19.27
N GLY A 12 -19.07 2.61 19.08
CA GLY A 12 -17.64 2.38 18.86
C GLY A 12 -16.97 2.09 20.20
N ALA A 13 -16.04 1.13 20.17
CA ALA A 13 -15.22 0.59 21.25
C ALA A 13 -15.82 -0.55 22.11
N ILE A 14 -14.94 -1.53 22.39
CA ILE A 14 -15.03 -2.65 23.35
C ILE A 14 -15.87 -3.85 22.82
N ILE A 15 -15.41 -5.11 22.69
CA ILE A 15 -14.79 -6.01 23.69
C ILE A 15 -13.99 -7.14 23.01
N CYS A 16 -12.78 -7.36 23.50
CA CYS A 16 -12.01 -8.61 23.35
C CYS A 16 -12.11 -9.36 24.70
N LEU A 17 -12.64 -10.59 24.71
CA LEU A 17 -12.61 -11.49 25.88
C LEU A 17 -11.96 -12.82 25.44
N PRO A 18 -10.86 -13.27 26.07
CA PRO A 18 -10.36 -14.61 25.85
C PRO A 18 -11.23 -15.61 26.62
N LEU A 19 -11.76 -16.59 25.90
CA LEU A 19 -12.43 -17.76 26.48
C LEU A 19 -11.42 -18.60 27.28
N PHE A 20 -11.59 -18.66 28.61
CA PHE A 20 -11.02 -19.73 29.43
C PHE A 20 -12.01 -20.21 30.50
N GLY A 21 -12.20 -21.54 30.52
CA GLY A 21 -12.17 -22.35 31.74
C GLY A 21 -13.41 -22.35 32.64
N CYS A 22 -14.26 -23.37 32.48
CA CYS A 22 -15.18 -23.83 33.51
C CYS A 22 -14.46 -24.09 34.84
N GLN A 23 -14.84 -23.37 35.90
CA GLN A 23 -14.83 -23.90 37.26
C GLN A 23 -16.11 -23.49 38.00
N SER A 24 -16.78 -24.51 38.53
CA SER A 24 -17.99 -24.45 39.33
C SER A 24 -17.71 -24.02 40.76
N THR A 25 -18.47 -23.07 41.28
CA THR A 25 -18.92 -23.06 42.68
C THR A 25 -20.23 -22.28 42.77
N GLY A 26 -21.29 -22.92 43.26
CA GLY A 26 -22.55 -22.23 43.55
C GLY A 26 -22.51 -21.46 44.86
N ASP A 27 -23.40 -20.49 45.03
CA ASP A 27 -24.38 -20.48 46.12
C ASP A 27 -25.50 -19.48 45.83
N ASN A 28 -26.62 -19.72 46.52
CA ASN A 28 -27.93 -19.12 46.42
C ASN A 28 -27.99 -17.64 46.83
N SER A 29 -28.90 -16.88 46.21
CA SER A 29 -30.02 -16.21 46.93
C SER A 29 -30.92 -15.41 45.98
N LYS A 30 -32.23 -15.67 46.12
CA LYS A 30 -33.38 -14.86 45.66
C LYS A 30 -33.48 -13.58 46.52
N PRO A 31 -34.16 -12.48 46.10
CA PRO A 31 -35.65 -12.48 46.05
C PRO A 31 -36.38 -11.54 45.06
N SER A 32 -37.71 -11.81 44.99
CA SER A 32 -38.91 -10.94 44.74
C SER A 32 -38.93 -10.00 43.51
N SER A 33 -39.76 -10.27 42.49
CA SER A 33 -41.22 -10.04 42.36
C SER A 33 -41.61 -8.57 42.18
N ASP A 34 -42.11 -8.23 40.99
CA ASP A 34 -43.34 -7.45 40.84
C ASP A 34 -43.99 -7.68 39.47
N SER A 35 -45.31 -7.81 39.52
CA SER A 35 -46.23 -8.13 38.45
C SER A 35 -46.89 -6.87 37.90
N ALA A 36 -47.14 -6.82 36.59
CA ALA A 36 -48.28 -6.07 36.05
C ALA A 36 -48.88 -6.79 34.84
N THR A 37 -50.14 -7.17 35.03
CA THR A 37 -51.09 -7.85 34.15
C THR A 37 -51.56 -7.01 32.96
N LEU A 38 -51.82 -7.64 31.82
CA LEU A 38 -52.80 -7.18 30.82
C LEU A 38 -53.71 -8.35 30.41
N ALA A 39 -55.02 -8.06 30.40
CA ALA A 39 -56.12 -8.99 30.13
C ALA A 39 -56.40 -9.18 28.62
N PRO A 40 -57.16 -10.22 28.22
CA PRO A 40 -57.30 -10.66 26.83
C PRO A 40 -58.66 -10.33 26.19
N ALA A 41 -58.72 -10.53 24.87
CA ALA A 41 -59.85 -10.86 23.96
C ALA A 41 -59.69 -10.02 22.66
N ASP A 42 -59.84 -10.51 21.43
CA ASP A 42 -60.95 -11.32 20.92
C ASP A 42 -60.56 -12.02 19.61
N GLU A 43 -61.09 -13.21 19.41
CA GLU A 43 -61.09 -13.93 18.14
C GLU A 43 -62.20 -13.39 17.24
N SER A 44 -61.88 -13.09 15.98
CA SER A 44 -62.89 -13.13 14.92
C SER A 44 -62.32 -13.80 13.68
N THR A 45 -62.95 -14.92 13.34
CA THR A 45 -62.78 -15.71 12.13
C THR A 45 -63.23 -14.92 10.91
N THR A 46 -62.39 -14.84 9.87
CA THR A 46 -62.87 -14.73 8.49
C THR A 46 -62.05 -15.65 7.58
N THR A 47 -62.80 -16.29 6.70
CA THR A 47 -62.49 -17.44 5.85
C THR A 47 -61.49 -17.12 4.75
N ALA A 48 -60.71 -18.15 4.39
CA ALA A 48 -59.79 -18.19 3.27
C ALA A 48 -60.46 -17.81 1.95
N ASP A 49 -59.74 -17.04 1.14
CA ASP A 49 -59.88 -17.05 -0.31
C ASP A 49 -58.50 -17.41 -0.89
N ASN A 50 -58.45 -18.56 -1.56
CA ASN A 50 -57.29 -19.04 -2.30
C ASN A 50 -57.15 -18.17 -3.54
N GLN A 51 -56.08 -17.36 -3.63
CA GLN A 51 -55.57 -16.91 -4.91
C GLN A 51 -54.19 -17.53 -5.16
N THR A 52 -54.17 -18.19 -6.31
CA THR A 52 -53.11 -18.93 -6.97
C THR A 52 -51.85 -18.11 -7.24
N GLU A 53 -50.71 -18.80 -7.21
CA GLU A 53 -49.50 -18.43 -7.95
C GLU A 53 -49.85 -18.19 -9.42
N GLU A 54 -49.59 -16.98 -9.91
CA GLU A 54 -48.99 -16.63 -11.22
C GLU A 54 -49.19 -15.12 -11.47
N ASP A 55 -48.20 -14.52 -12.13
CA ASP A 55 -48.09 -13.11 -12.54
C ASP A 55 -47.56 -12.11 -11.50
N ILE A 56 -46.32 -12.33 -11.04
CA ILE A 56 -45.42 -11.19 -10.80
C ILE A 56 -45.04 -10.67 -12.19
N ILE A 57 -45.67 -9.57 -12.59
CA ILE A 57 -45.22 -8.75 -13.72
C ILE A 57 -43.75 -8.40 -13.45
N MET A 58 -42.84 -9.01 -14.21
CA MET A 58 -41.44 -8.59 -14.29
C MET A 58 -41.46 -7.17 -14.87
N GLU A 59 -41.43 -6.17 -14.00
CA GLU A 59 -41.23 -4.78 -14.40
C GLU A 59 -39.88 -4.75 -15.14
N GLU A 60 -39.90 -4.43 -16.45
CA GLU A 60 -38.68 -4.31 -17.25
C GLU A 60 -37.71 -3.40 -16.52
N VAL A 61 -36.53 -3.93 -16.16
CA VAL A 61 -35.46 -3.11 -15.57
C VAL A 61 -35.11 -2.06 -16.62
N LYS A 62 -35.53 -0.81 -16.39
CA LYS A 62 -35.18 0.31 -17.27
C LYS A 62 -33.68 0.57 -17.16
N VAL A 63 -32.93 0.04 -18.11
CA VAL A 63 -31.51 0.31 -18.24
C VAL A 63 -31.35 1.73 -18.80
N LYS A 64 -30.70 2.62 -18.05
CA LYS A 64 -30.45 4.00 -18.48
C LYS A 64 -29.09 4.10 -19.16
N ASP A 65 -29.03 4.80 -20.29
CA ASP A 65 -27.76 5.08 -20.97
C ASP A 65 -26.93 6.09 -20.16
N VAL A 66 -25.63 5.79 -20.00
CA VAL A 66 -24.62 6.68 -19.43
C VAL A 66 -23.49 6.83 -20.44
N VAL A 67 -23.16 8.07 -20.79
CA VAL A 67 -22.01 8.35 -21.65
C VAL A 67 -20.75 8.36 -20.79
N VAL A 68 -19.74 7.62 -21.25
CA VAL A 68 -18.41 7.56 -20.64
C VAL A 68 -17.40 8.03 -21.69
N ALA A 69 -16.63 9.05 -21.37
CA ALA A 69 -15.57 9.56 -22.24
C ALA A 69 -14.21 9.31 -21.60
N ALA A 70 -13.38 8.50 -22.27
CA ALA A 70 -11.99 8.25 -21.91
C ALA A 70 -11.09 9.06 -22.85
N ASP A 71 -10.51 10.14 -22.34
CA ASP A 71 -9.67 11.07 -23.10
C ASP A 71 -8.19 10.91 -22.74
N PHE A 72 -7.50 10.10 -23.56
CA PHE A 72 -6.08 9.79 -23.42
C PHE A 72 -5.17 10.95 -23.87
N SER A 73 -5.71 12.00 -24.50
CA SER A 73 -4.94 13.20 -24.83
C SER A 73 -4.66 14.09 -23.62
N LYS A 74 -5.43 13.92 -22.53
CA LYS A 74 -5.30 14.69 -21.29
C LYS A 74 -4.79 13.82 -20.16
N ARG A 75 -3.53 14.03 -19.79
CA ARG A 75 -2.95 13.42 -18.59
C ARG A 75 -3.46 14.14 -17.34
N VAL A 76 -3.86 13.39 -16.31
CA VAL A 76 -4.43 13.96 -15.07
C VAL A 76 -3.80 13.39 -13.82
N GLY A 77 -3.82 14.19 -12.75
CA GLY A 77 -3.50 13.78 -11.39
C GLY A 77 -2.08 13.22 -11.19
N PRO A 78 -1.80 12.66 -10.00
CA PRO A 78 -0.67 11.75 -9.86
C PRO A 78 -0.94 10.46 -10.65
N PRO A 79 0.11 9.82 -11.21
CA PRO A 79 -0.02 8.57 -11.96
C PRO A 79 -0.55 7.42 -11.08
N LEU A 80 -0.97 6.32 -11.70
CA LEU A 80 -1.44 5.11 -11.01
C LEU A 80 -0.26 4.29 -10.44
N VAL A 81 0.48 4.93 -9.53
CA VAL A 81 1.68 4.38 -8.88
C VAL A 81 1.37 3.13 -8.06
N LYS A 82 2.28 2.17 -8.06
CA LYS A 82 2.07 0.84 -7.48
C LYS A 82 2.47 0.77 -5.99
N LYS A 83 2.00 1.75 -5.19
CA LYS A 83 2.31 1.87 -3.75
C LYS A 83 1.45 1.00 -2.82
N PHE A 84 0.61 0.15 -3.37
CA PHE A 84 -0.35 -0.67 -2.63
C PHE A 84 0.23 -2.06 -2.38
N SER A 85 0.54 -2.28 -1.12
CA SER A 85 1.09 -3.48 -0.53
C SER A 85 0.04 -4.19 0.32
N MET A 86 0.47 -5.22 1.04
CA MET A 86 -0.41 -6.05 1.85
C MET A 86 0.06 -6.13 3.30
N PHE A 87 -0.84 -6.52 4.19
CA PHE A 87 -0.55 -6.89 5.57
C PHE A 87 -1.03 -8.32 5.84
N ASN A 88 -0.42 -9.02 6.79
CA ASN A 88 -0.97 -10.17 7.47
C ASN A 88 -0.70 -10.09 8.96
N SER A 89 -1.70 -10.40 9.80
CA SER A 89 -1.40 -10.59 11.22
C SER A 89 -0.59 -11.87 11.39
N GLY A 90 0.19 -11.95 12.47
CA GLY A 90 0.96 -13.17 12.76
C GLY A 90 0.11 -14.37 13.17
N LEU A 91 -1.22 -14.25 13.14
CA LEU A 91 -2.18 -15.35 13.33
C LEU A 91 -2.38 -16.20 12.07
N VAL A 92 -1.80 -15.81 10.92
CA VAL A 92 -1.79 -16.63 9.71
C VAL A 92 -0.70 -17.71 9.83
N PRO A 93 -1.03 -19.01 9.80
CA PRO A 93 -0.05 -20.08 9.88
C PRO A 93 0.85 -20.15 8.64
N ILE A 94 2.13 -20.53 8.80
CA ILE A 94 3.09 -20.69 7.70
C ILE A 94 2.57 -21.60 6.59
N LYS A 95 1.87 -22.69 6.93
CA LYS A 95 1.28 -23.61 5.94
C LYS A 95 0.29 -22.94 4.95
N ASN A 96 -0.32 -21.83 5.34
CA ASN A 96 -1.20 -21.07 4.45
C ASN A 96 -0.38 -20.27 3.45
N TYR A 97 0.77 -19.72 3.88
CA TYR A 97 1.72 -19.10 2.97
C TYR A 97 2.28 -20.13 1.97
N ASP A 98 2.64 -21.33 2.43
CA ASP A 98 3.12 -22.40 1.53
C ASP A 98 2.12 -22.72 0.42
N ARG A 99 0.82 -22.67 0.73
CA ARG A 99 -0.26 -22.96 -0.22
C ARG A 99 -0.52 -21.78 -1.17
N ASP A 100 -0.61 -20.57 -0.63
CA ASP A 100 -1.27 -19.45 -1.33
C ASP A 100 -0.38 -18.25 -1.62
N PHE A 101 0.81 -18.15 -1.01
CA PHE A 101 1.60 -16.91 -1.07
C PHE A 101 1.93 -16.47 -2.50
N LYS A 102 2.10 -17.42 -3.42
CA LYS A 102 2.35 -17.14 -4.85
C LYS A 102 1.29 -16.25 -5.49
N ALA A 103 0.05 -16.24 -4.99
CA ALA A 103 -1.00 -15.37 -5.49
C ALA A 103 -0.68 -13.86 -5.33
N ILE A 104 0.31 -13.49 -4.51
CA ILE A 104 0.77 -12.10 -4.37
C ILE A 104 1.44 -11.56 -5.64
N GLU A 105 1.96 -12.44 -6.52
CA GLU A 105 2.62 -12.04 -7.77
C GLU A 105 1.67 -11.19 -8.63
N ASP A 106 0.39 -11.62 -8.73
CA ASP A 106 -0.67 -10.96 -9.50
C ASP A 106 -0.99 -9.53 -9.01
N LEU A 107 -0.66 -9.23 -7.76
CA LEU A 107 -0.99 -7.95 -7.10
C LEU A 107 0.13 -6.92 -7.26
N TYR A 108 1.29 -7.33 -7.79
CA TYR A 108 2.46 -6.48 -8.00
C TYR A 108 2.99 -5.77 -6.73
N CYS A 109 2.61 -6.22 -5.53
CA CYS A 109 2.98 -5.57 -4.26
C CYS A 109 4.49 -5.52 -4.01
N ASP A 110 5.01 -4.39 -3.54
CA ASP A 110 6.43 -4.23 -3.20
C ASP A 110 6.79 -4.87 -1.86
N SER A 111 5.84 -4.91 -0.92
CA SER A 111 6.05 -5.42 0.43
C SER A 111 4.84 -6.16 1.00
N LEU A 112 5.10 -7.00 2.01
CA LEU A 112 4.07 -7.59 2.88
C LEU A 112 4.43 -7.32 4.35
N ARG A 113 3.56 -6.56 5.06
CA ARG A 113 3.68 -6.29 6.49
C ARG A 113 3.22 -7.48 7.32
N ILE A 114 4.00 -7.87 8.34
CA ILE A 114 3.64 -8.94 9.27
C ILE A 114 3.89 -8.51 10.70
N ASP A 115 2.87 -8.70 11.55
CA ASP A 115 3.05 -8.75 12.99
C ASP A 115 3.80 -10.03 13.35
N THR A 116 5.02 -9.88 13.85
CA THR A 116 5.85 -11.05 14.18
C THR A 116 5.27 -11.86 15.34
N GLY A 117 4.52 -11.25 16.27
CA GLY A 117 3.87 -11.98 17.36
C GLY A 117 4.82 -12.76 18.28
N ILE A 118 6.08 -12.36 18.36
CA ILE A 118 7.11 -13.01 19.17
C ILE A 118 6.62 -13.09 20.62
N GLY A 119 6.64 -14.29 21.18
CA GLY A 119 6.17 -14.59 22.53
C GLY A 119 4.66 -14.62 22.74
N ALA A 120 3.85 -14.22 21.76
CA ALA A 120 2.39 -14.30 21.83
C ALA A 120 1.91 -15.70 21.45
N LYS A 121 1.13 -16.34 22.32
CA LYS A 121 0.59 -17.67 22.04
C LYS A 121 -0.26 -17.63 20.76
N ASP A 122 -0.19 -18.71 19.97
CA ASP A 122 -0.96 -18.93 18.74
C ASP A 122 -0.49 -18.14 17.49
N PHE A 123 0.56 -17.32 17.62
CA PHE A 123 1.20 -16.66 16.47
C PHE A 123 2.25 -17.58 15.80
N ALA A 124 2.40 -17.44 14.49
CA ALA A 124 3.25 -18.28 13.66
C ALA A 124 4.74 -18.22 14.02
N LEU A 125 5.22 -17.05 14.46
CA LEU A 125 6.61 -16.81 14.85
C LEU A 125 6.76 -16.63 16.37
N CYS A 126 5.82 -17.14 17.17
CA CYS A 126 5.81 -16.92 18.62
C CYS A 126 7.02 -17.47 19.38
N ASP A 127 7.75 -18.42 18.79
CA ASP A 127 8.83 -19.19 19.40
C ASP A 127 10.22 -18.94 18.81
N VAL A 128 10.36 -17.95 17.91
CA VAL A 128 11.66 -17.56 17.32
C VAL A 128 12.65 -16.99 18.35
N VAL A 129 12.15 -16.63 19.54
CA VAL A 129 12.97 -16.28 20.71
C VAL A 129 12.52 -17.09 21.92
N GLY A 130 13.46 -17.84 22.50
CA GLY A 130 13.24 -18.71 23.66
C GLY A 130 14.35 -18.62 24.70
N GLY A 131 14.39 -19.60 25.60
CA GLY A 131 15.39 -19.67 26.68
C GLY A 131 14.93 -18.94 27.95
N THR A 132 15.89 -18.38 28.69
CA THR A 132 15.65 -17.62 29.93
C THR A 132 16.18 -16.20 29.81
N LYS A 133 15.79 -15.31 30.73
CA LYS A 133 16.32 -13.94 30.76
C LYS A 133 17.85 -13.88 30.73
N ASP A 134 18.54 -14.86 31.32
CA ASP A 134 20.02 -14.89 31.38
C ASP A 134 20.67 -15.69 30.25
N ASN A 135 19.89 -16.47 29.51
CA ASN A 135 20.36 -17.25 28.36
C ASN A 135 19.28 -17.24 27.27
N ILE A 136 19.25 -16.16 26.50
CA ILE A 136 18.34 -15.98 25.36
C ILE A 136 18.83 -16.87 24.22
N THR A 137 17.88 -17.53 23.56
CA THR A 137 18.15 -18.40 22.41
C THR A 137 17.28 -17.98 21.24
N TYR A 138 17.80 -18.14 20.02
CA TYR A 138 17.13 -17.78 18.78
C TYR A 138 16.86 -19.02 17.94
N ASP A 139 15.69 -19.06 17.32
CA ASP A 139 15.35 -19.97 16.23
C ASP A 139 14.99 -19.14 14.99
N PHE A 140 15.95 -19.04 14.08
CA PHE A 140 15.80 -18.27 12.85
C PHE A 140 15.09 -19.04 11.73
N GLU A 141 14.83 -20.34 11.87
CA GLU A 141 14.41 -21.20 10.76
C GLU A 141 13.12 -20.70 10.09
N LYS A 142 12.08 -20.42 10.89
CA LYS A 142 10.77 -19.99 10.38
C LYS A 142 10.81 -18.60 9.76
N ILE A 143 11.50 -17.66 10.40
CA ILE A 143 11.52 -16.27 9.92
C ILE A 143 12.43 -16.11 8.70
N ASP A 144 13.54 -16.86 8.62
CA ASP A 144 14.38 -16.95 7.42
C ASP A 144 13.60 -17.57 6.27
N TYR A 145 12.86 -18.65 6.52
CA TYR A 145 12.06 -19.32 5.52
C TYR A 145 11.01 -18.37 4.92
N LEU A 146 10.23 -17.69 5.76
CA LEU A 146 9.24 -16.71 5.29
C LEU A 146 9.92 -15.54 4.54
N SER A 147 11.01 -15.00 5.07
CA SER A 147 11.71 -13.87 4.44
C SER A 147 12.24 -14.22 3.06
N LYS A 148 12.86 -15.41 2.92
CA LYS A 148 13.38 -15.90 1.63
C LYS A 148 12.25 -16.14 0.64
N MET A 149 11.16 -16.76 1.06
CA MET A 149 9.98 -16.94 0.22
C MET A 149 9.44 -15.60 -0.31
N PHE A 150 9.48 -14.52 0.48
CA PHE A 150 9.05 -13.20 0.03
C PHE A 150 10.05 -12.61 -0.98
N ASN A 151 11.33 -12.65 -0.64
CA ASN A 151 12.40 -12.14 -1.51
C ASN A 151 12.45 -12.87 -2.87
N ASP A 152 12.18 -14.18 -2.90
CA ASP A 152 12.12 -15.00 -4.12
C ASP A 152 11.03 -14.50 -5.10
N LEU A 153 9.95 -13.92 -4.57
CA LEU A 153 8.88 -13.29 -5.36
C LEU A 153 9.03 -11.76 -5.51
N LYS A 154 10.22 -11.22 -5.18
CA LYS A 154 10.51 -9.78 -5.21
C LYS A 154 9.56 -8.96 -4.32
N VAL A 155 9.14 -9.54 -3.19
CA VAL A 155 8.36 -8.88 -2.13
C VAL A 155 9.29 -8.67 -0.94
N LEU A 156 9.28 -7.47 -0.37
CA LEU A 156 10.03 -7.17 0.84
C LEU A 156 9.24 -7.55 2.10
N PRO A 157 9.83 -8.32 3.04
CA PRO A 157 9.33 -8.43 4.39
C PRO A 157 9.30 -7.06 5.06
N TYR A 158 8.14 -6.69 5.58
CA TYR A 158 7.95 -5.54 6.44
C TYR A 158 7.60 -6.10 7.83
N TYR A 159 8.55 -6.11 8.76
CA TYR A 159 8.31 -6.68 10.08
C TYR A 159 7.89 -5.63 11.10
N SER A 160 6.70 -5.83 11.66
CA SER A 160 6.24 -5.23 12.92
C SER A 160 6.75 -6.10 14.06
N TRP A 161 7.68 -5.58 14.86
CA TRP A 161 8.36 -6.27 15.96
C TRP A 161 7.46 -6.34 17.22
N THR A 162 6.37 -7.08 17.07
CA THR A 162 5.46 -7.52 18.14
C THR A 162 5.79 -8.94 18.56
N TYR A 163 5.47 -9.44 19.75
CA TYR A 163 5.23 -8.72 20.98
C TYR A 163 6.49 -8.86 21.85
N ILE A 164 6.36 -8.95 23.16
CA ILE A 164 7.52 -9.16 24.03
C ILE A 164 7.94 -10.64 24.01
N PRO A 165 9.23 -10.94 23.73
CA PRO A 165 9.76 -12.31 23.75
C PRO A 165 9.58 -13.02 25.09
N LYS A 166 9.26 -14.32 25.07
CA LYS A 166 8.98 -15.13 26.29
C LYS A 166 10.01 -14.95 27.42
N PRO A 167 11.33 -14.93 27.16
CA PRO A 167 12.33 -14.76 28.22
C PRO A 167 12.23 -13.42 28.97
N LEU A 168 11.59 -12.42 28.38
CA LEU A 168 11.49 -11.06 28.88
C LEU A 168 10.07 -10.68 29.36
N GLN A 169 9.09 -11.56 29.23
CA GLN A 169 7.71 -11.28 29.64
C GLN A 169 7.58 -11.16 31.16
N ASP A 170 6.78 -10.19 31.61
CA ASP A 170 6.30 -10.14 32.99
C ASP A 170 5.08 -11.06 33.13
N SER A 171 5.20 -12.07 33.98
CA SER A 171 4.10 -12.99 34.31
C SER A 171 3.44 -13.66 33.09
N GLY A 172 4.17 -13.80 31.98
CA GLY A 172 3.70 -14.40 30.72
C GLY A 172 2.82 -13.50 29.86
N ASP A 173 2.67 -12.21 30.19
CA ASP A 173 1.94 -11.26 29.33
C ASP A 173 2.87 -10.70 28.25
N HIS A 174 2.65 -11.11 27.00
CA HIS A 174 3.40 -10.64 25.84
C HIS A 174 3.12 -9.16 25.52
N ARG A 175 2.00 -8.60 26.00
CA ARG A 175 1.59 -7.23 25.69
C ARG A 175 2.18 -6.20 26.65
N ARG A 176 2.69 -6.63 27.80
CA ARG A 176 3.39 -5.74 28.74
C ARG A 176 4.84 -5.63 28.34
N GLY A 177 5.42 -4.43 28.47
CA GLY A 177 6.82 -4.16 28.16
C GLY A 177 7.80 -5.14 28.82
N PRO A 178 9.02 -5.30 28.25
CA PRO A 178 9.99 -6.29 28.69
C PRO A 178 10.47 -6.01 30.11
N THR A 179 10.68 -7.08 30.88
CA THR A 179 11.34 -7.03 32.20
C THR A 179 12.82 -6.63 32.14
N ASP A 180 13.37 -6.44 30.93
CA ASP A 180 14.73 -6.01 30.65
C ASP A 180 14.79 -5.34 29.28
N LEU A 181 14.86 -4.01 29.27
CA LEU A 181 14.80 -3.20 28.06
C LEU A 181 16.08 -3.35 27.21
N ASP A 182 17.24 -3.49 27.85
CA ASP A 182 18.53 -3.64 27.15
C ASP A 182 18.61 -4.99 26.44
N LYS A 183 18.12 -6.06 27.08
CA LYS A 183 18.03 -7.38 26.43
C LYS A 183 17.01 -7.40 25.29
N TYR A 184 15.91 -6.64 25.39
CA TYR A 184 14.98 -6.46 24.26
C TYR A 184 15.67 -5.77 23.08
N GLY A 185 16.40 -4.68 23.32
CA GLY A 185 17.24 -4.05 22.30
C GLY A 185 18.22 -5.04 21.69
N LYS A 186 18.92 -5.83 22.52
CA LYS A 186 19.89 -6.81 22.04
C LYS A 186 19.28 -7.86 21.10
N ILE A 187 18.06 -8.33 21.39
CA ILE A 187 17.32 -9.24 20.51
C ILE A 187 17.11 -8.61 19.12
N LEU A 188 16.64 -7.38 19.06
CA LEU A 188 16.40 -6.70 17.78
C LEU A 188 17.70 -6.41 17.01
N GLU A 189 18.79 -6.09 17.71
CA GLU A 189 20.13 -5.97 17.11
C GLU A 189 20.58 -7.30 16.49
N ASP A 190 20.39 -8.42 17.19
CA ASP A 190 20.79 -9.75 16.74
C ASP A 190 19.98 -10.20 15.52
N PHE A 191 18.66 -9.93 15.47
CA PHE A 191 17.86 -10.20 14.27
C PHE A 191 18.30 -9.36 13.06
N ALA A 192 18.47 -8.05 13.23
CA ALA A 192 18.91 -7.16 12.14
C ALA A 192 20.28 -7.59 11.62
N ARG A 193 21.21 -7.91 12.52
CA ARG A 193 22.54 -8.44 12.17
C ARG A 193 22.45 -9.77 11.43
N HIS A 194 21.64 -10.71 11.93
CA HIS A 194 21.46 -12.03 11.33
C HIS A 194 20.97 -11.92 9.89
N PHE A 195 19.90 -11.14 9.64
CA PHE A 195 19.39 -10.97 8.28
C PHE A 195 20.43 -10.38 7.32
N ARG A 196 21.14 -9.33 7.76
CA ARG A 196 22.23 -8.74 6.99
C ARG A 196 23.33 -9.76 6.66
N GLU A 197 23.79 -10.52 7.66
CA GLU A 197 24.85 -11.52 7.49
C GLU A 197 24.40 -12.74 6.65
N ALA A 198 23.12 -13.10 6.73
CA ALA A 198 22.51 -14.16 5.94
C ALA A 198 22.17 -13.73 4.50
N GLY A 199 22.31 -12.44 4.16
CA GLY A 199 21.92 -11.90 2.85
C GLY A 199 20.41 -11.94 2.62
N ILE A 200 19.61 -11.92 3.70
CA ILE A 200 18.15 -11.89 3.65
C ILE A 200 17.73 -10.42 3.73
N ARG A 201 16.97 -9.96 2.74
CA ARG A 201 16.63 -8.56 2.63
C ARG A 201 15.31 -8.26 3.33
N ILE A 202 15.38 -7.50 4.41
CA ILE A 202 14.21 -6.94 5.09
C ILE A 202 13.96 -5.52 4.56
N GLY A 203 12.71 -5.22 4.20
CA GLY A 203 12.36 -3.91 3.67
C GLY A 203 12.17 -2.87 4.74
N TYR A 204 11.47 -3.24 5.81
CA TYR A 204 11.06 -2.30 6.85
C TYR A 204 11.05 -2.97 8.22
N HIS A 205 11.58 -2.27 9.21
CA HIS A 205 11.50 -2.63 10.61
C HIS A 205 10.62 -1.61 11.34
N GLU A 206 9.43 -2.03 11.73
CA GLU A 206 8.53 -1.24 12.56
C GLU A 206 8.53 -1.75 13.99
N ILE A 207 8.55 -0.83 14.95
CA ILE A 207 8.55 -1.20 16.36
C ILE A 207 7.12 -1.23 16.87
N TYR A 208 6.65 -2.44 17.22
CA TYR A 208 5.34 -2.70 17.82
C TYR A 208 4.13 -2.47 16.88
N ASN A 209 2.92 -2.64 17.41
CA ASN A 209 1.64 -2.45 16.73
C ASN A 209 0.63 -1.76 17.66
N GLU A 210 0.03 -0.65 17.22
CA GLU A 210 -1.04 0.09 17.92
C GLU A 210 -0.80 0.28 19.44
N PRO A 211 0.36 0.81 19.84
CA PRO A 211 0.69 0.99 21.26
C PRO A 211 -0.21 2.02 21.96
N ASP A 212 -0.96 2.82 21.20
CA ASP A 212 -1.91 3.82 21.69
C ASP A 212 -3.29 3.24 22.03
N LEU A 213 -3.59 1.99 21.65
CA LEU A 213 -4.76 1.26 22.13
C LEU A 213 -4.46 0.56 23.45
N GLU A 214 -4.54 1.32 24.54
CA GLU A 214 -4.23 0.85 25.90
C GLU A 214 -4.99 -0.45 26.25
N ASN A 215 -4.25 -1.44 26.75
CA ASN A 215 -4.71 -2.77 27.15
C ASN A 215 -5.34 -3.65 26.04
N VAL A 216 -5.32 -3.17 24.78
CA VAL A 216 -5.70 -3.98 23.62
C VAL A 216 -4.45 -4.68 23.09
N PHE A 217 -3.55 -3.91 22.51
CA PHE A 217 -2.32 -4.42 21.93
C PHE A 217 -1.13 -4.22 22.86
N TYR A 218 -0.98 -3.03 23.47
CA TYR A 218 0.03 -2.77 24.51
C TYR A 218 -0.61 -2.62 25.89
N ALA A 219 -0.12 -3.37 26.87
CA ALA A 219 -0.57 -3.31 28.26
C ALA A 219 0.25 -2.32 29.12
N GLY A 220 1.21 -1.61 28.52
CA GLY A 220 1.92 -0.49 29.14
C GLY A 220 1.38 0.86 28.71
N THR A 221 1.99 1.93 29.20
CA THR A 221 1.72 3.32 28.84
C THR A 221 2.39 3.70 27.52
N PHE A 222 1.86 4.69 26.80
CA PHE A 222 2.52 5.18 25.58
C PHE A 222 3.96 5.67 25.82
N ALA A 223 4.26 6.18 27.02
CA ALA A 223 5.63 6.56 27.41
C ALA A 223 6.58 5.35 27.50
N GLU A 224 6.12 4.22 28.04
CA GLU A 224 6.90 2.98 28.05
C GLU A 224 7.08 2.42 26.62
N TYR A 225 6.11 2.62 25.74
CA TYR A 225 6.28 2.32 24.32
C TYR A 225 7.36 3.21 23.67
N MET A 226 7.41 4.50 24.00
CA MET A 226 8.46 5.38 23.48
C MET A 226 9.87 4.89 23.89
N GLU A 227 10.04 4.32 25.08
CA GLU A 227 11.30 3.66 25.48
C GLU A 227 11.61 2.39 24.66
N LEU A 228 10.59 1.59 24.31
CA LEU A 228 10.73 0.46 23.38
C LEU A 228 11.21 0.94 22.00
N TYR A 229 10.60 2.00 21.48
CA TYR A 229 11.02 2.60 20.21
C TYR A 229 12.46 3.10 20.29
N ARG A 230 12.80 3.84 21.36
CA ARG A 230 14.14 4.39 21.58
C ARG A 230 15.21 3.31 21.58
N ILE A 231 15.04 2.24 22.37
CA ILE A 231 16.04 1.17 22.43
C ILE A 231 16.06 0.34 21.14
N GLY A 232 14.88 0.03 20.58
CA GLY A 232 14.76 -0.85 19.42
C GLY A 232 15.31 -0.21 18.15
N SER A 233 15.01 1.07 17.92
CA SER A 233 15.47 1.78 16.72
C SER A 233 17.00 1.90 16.67
N LEU A 234 17.62 2.24 17.81
CA LEU A 234 19.08 2.28 17.93
C LEU A 234 19.72 0.90 17.77
N ALA A 235 19.11 -0.13 18.37
CA ALA A 235 19.62 -1.49 18.31
C ALA A 235 19.53 -2.10 16.90
N ILE A 236 18.40 -1.93 16.20
CA ILE A 236 18.24 -2.38 14.81
C ILE A 236 19.29 -1.68 13.93
N LYS A 237 19.48 -0.37 14.10
CA LYS A 237 20.48 0.38 13.33
C LYS A 237 21.92 -0.04 13.61
N ALA A 238 22.22 -0.49 14.84
CA ALA A 238 23.51 -1.06 15.19
C ALA A 238 23.73 -2.45 14.56
N GLY A 239 22.67 -3.26 14.52
CA GLY A 239 22.67 -4.58 13.88
C GLY A 239 22.81 -4.50 12.36
N ASP A 240 22.13 -3.53 11.74
CA ASP A 240 22.21 -3.22 10.31
C ASP A 240 22.16 -1.69 10.05
N PRO A 241 23.29 -1.07 9.67
CA PRO A 241 23.34 0.36 9.33
C PRO A 241 22.45 0.78 8.16
N ASP A 242 22.04 -0.14 7.29
CA ASP A 242 21.17 0.15 6.14
C ASP A 242 19.69 -0.05 6.43
N ALA A 243 19.34 -0.64 7.59
CA ALA A 243 17.96 -0.88 7.98
C ALA A 243 17.10 0.38 7.88
N VAL A 244 15.89 0.18 7.33
CA VAL A 244 14.82 1.17 7.25
C VAL A 244 13.90 0.98 8.44
N ILE A 245 13.84 1.99 9.32
CA ILE A 245 13.22 1.87 10.64
C ILE A 245 12.08 2.87 10.78
N GLY A 246 10.96 2.46 11.36
CA GLY A 246 9.85 3.39 11.59
C GLY A 246 8.86 2.96 12.66
N GLY A 247 7.82 3.76 12.79
CA GLY A 247 6.80 3.69 13.84
C GLY A 247 5.93 4.97 13.84
N PRO A 248 4.95 5.12 14.74
CA PRO A 248 4.70 4.28 15.90
C PRO A 248 3.55 3.29 15.72
N ALA A 249 3.14 3.00 14.47
CA ALA A 249 2.01 2.12 14.17
C ALA A 249 0.70 2.58 14.86
N LEU A 250 0.43 3.89 14.91
CA LEU A 250 -0.69 4.42 15.69
C LEU A 250 -2.04 4.01 15.09
N ALA A 251 -2.96 3.55 15.95
CA ALA A 251 -4.37 3.41 15.59
C ALA A 251 -5.04 4.79 15.48
N SER A 252 -4.66 5.72 16.36
CA SER A 252 -5.29 7.03 16.58
C SER A 252 -4.28 8.19 16.53
N PRO A 253 -3.63 8.46 15.38
CA PRO A 253 -2.71 9.59 15.23
C PRO A 253 -3.35 10.97 15.50
N GLU A 254 -4.67 11.06 15.47
CA GLU A 254 -5.45 12.23 15.89
C GLU A 254 -5.31 12.57 17.38
N ASN A 255 -4.83 11.64 18.22
CA ASN A 255 -4.31 11.97 19.53
C ASN A 255 -2.97 12.71 19.37
N VAL A 256 -3.08 14.02 19.12
CA VAL A 256 -1.94 14.91 18.86
C VAL A 256 -0.94 14.95 20.01
N GLN A 257 -1.32 14.57 21.25
CA GLN A 257 -0.38 14.51 22.36
C GLN A 257 0.62 13.37 22.16
N ASN A 258 0.14 12.16 21.84
CA ASN A 258 1.00 11.01 21.56
C ASN A 258 1.84 11.24 20.30
N THR A 259 1.22 11.71 19.22
CA THR A 259 1.92 11.99 17.95
C THR A 259 3.04 13.01 18.15
N ASN A 260 2.77 14.15 18.80
CA ASN A 260 3.80 15.16 19.02
C ASN A 260 4.88 14.68 20.02
N ALA A 261 4.51 14.02 21.11
CA ALA A 261 5.48 13.54 22.10
C ALA A 261 6.48 12.55 21.49
N PHE A 262 5.99 11.65 20.62
CA PHE A 262 6.83 10.72 19.87
C PHE A 262 7.82 11.47 18.95
N LEU A 263 7.33 12.38 18.11
CA LEU A 263 8.16 13.14 17.18
C LEU A 263 9.17 14.04 17.92
N ASP A 264 8.76 14.67 19.02
CA ASP A 264 9.63 15.46 19.90
C ASP A 264 10.78 14.63 20.46
N MET A 265 10.51 13.41 20.94
CA MET A 265 11.54 12.49 21.41
C MET A 265 12.52 12.14 20.28
N VAL A 266 11.99 11.76 19.11
CA VAL A 266 12.80 11.38 17.93
C VAL A 266 13.77 12.51 17.56
N VAL A 267 13.31 13.75 17.48
CA VAL A 267 14.16 14.90 17.15
C VAL A 267 15.16 15.20 18.27
N LYS A 268 14.69 15.30 19.52
CA LYS A 268 15.52 15.65 20.68
C LYS A 268 16.68 14.66 20.88
N GLU A 269 16.42 13.38 20.67
CA GLU A 269 17.37 12.30 20.91
C GLU A 269 18.06 11.80 19.64
N LYS A 270 17.67 12.34 18.48
CA LYS A 270 18.21 11.99 17.14
C LYS A 270 18.05 10.49 16.84
N LEU A 271 16.86 9.96 17.14
CA LEU A 271 16.54 8.56 16.90
C LEU A 271 16.28 8.32 15.40
N PRO A 272 16.59 7.12 14.88
CA PRO A 272 16.19 6.73 13.53
C PRO A 272 14.67 6.83 13.36
N LEU A 273 14.19 7.50 12.31
CA LEU A 273 12.79 7.51 11.86
C LEU A 273 12.75 7.73 10.35
N ASP A 274 12.82 6.62 9.62
CA ASP A 274 12.81 6.62 8.15
C ASP A 274 11.38 6.69 7.61
N PHE A 275 10.40 6.16 8.34
CA PHE A 275 8.98 6.32 8.03
C PHE A 275 8.14 6.50 9.30
N PHE A 276 7.09 7.32 9.19
CA PHE A 276 6.02 7.42 10.17
C PHE A 276 4.86 6.51 9.77
N SER A 277 4.40 5.64 10.66
CA SER A 277 3.32 4.69 10.37
C SER A 277 2.07 4.89 11.23
N TYR A 278 0.92 4.69 10.60
CA TYR A 278 -0.38 4.69 11.26
C TYR A 278 -1.42 3.89 10.47
N HIS A 279 -2.54 3.59 11.11
CA HIS A 279 -3.60 2.75 10.55
C HIS A 279 -4.86 3.56 10.22
N HIS A 280 -5.63 3.09 9.24
CA HIS A 280 -6.90 3.73 8.93
C HIS A 280 -7.95 2.76 8.36
N TYR A 281 -9.12 2.79 8.98
CA TYR A 281 -10.28 2.02 8.57
C TYR A 281 -11.39 3.00 8.14
N TRP A 282 -11.87 2.91 6.89
CA TRP A 282 -12.82 3.88 6.31
C TRP A 282 -14.18 3.90 7.01
N LEU A 283 -14.55 2.82 7.70
CA LEU A 283 -15.73 2.77 8.55
C LEU A 283 -15.71 3.84 9.66
N ASN A 284 -14.51 4.31 10.05
CA ASN A 284 -14.32 5.33 11.06
C ASN A 284 -14.34 6.77 10.50
N GLY A 285 -14.70 6.94 9.23
CA GLY A 285 -14.74 8.23 8.54
C GLY A 285 -13.68 8.35 7.43
N GLY A 286 -13.65 9.49 6.75
CA GLY A 286 -12.68 9.73 5.66
C GLY A 286 -11.24 9.84 6.18
N TYR A 287 -10.29 9.32 5.40
CA TYR A 287 -8.86 9.27 5.76
C TYR A 287 -8.20 10.64 5.91
N ASP A 288 -8.73 11.66 5.23
CA ASP A 288 -8.13 12.99 5.10
C ASP A 288 -7.82 13.65 6.45
N GLN A 289 -8.65 13.43 7.48
CA GLN A 289 -8.42 14.02 8.80
C GLN A 289 -7.11 13.51 9.42
N LYS A 290 -6.93 12.18 9.48
CA LYS A 290 -5.72 11.57 10.06
C LYS A 290 -4.49 11.91 9.24
N TYR A 291 -4.62 11.84 7.92
CA TYR A 291 -3.56 12.22 6.99
C TYR A 291 -3.08 13.67 7.22
N ARG A 292 -3.99 14.65 7.28
CA ARG A 292 -3.63 16.06 7.55
C ARG A 292 -2.94 16.24 8.89
N ILE A 293 -3.37 15.54 9.94
CA ILE A 293 -2.76 15.63 11.27
C ILE A 293 -1.32 15.11 11.24
N VAL A 294 -1.09 13.92 10.67
CA VAL A 294 0.26 13.34 10.55
C VAL A 294 1.15 14.24 9.72
N LYS A 295 0.65 14.70 8.57
CA LYS A 295 1.37 15.62 7.68
C LYS A 295 1.80 16.90 8.39
N GLN A 296 0.87 17.55 9.10
CA GLN A 296 1.16 18.76 9.88
C GLN A 296 2.14 18.51 11.02
N ALA A 297 2.10 17.33 11.65
CA ALA A 297 3.02 16.99 12.73
C ALA A 297 4.46 16.82 12.20
N LEU A 298 4.65 16.14 11.07
CA LEU A 298 5.95 15.97 10.43
C LEU A 298 6.51 17.30 9.89
N SER A 299 5.67 18.15 9.29
CA SER A 299 6.09 19.45 8.74
C SER A 299 6.64 20.44 9.75
N LYS A 300 6.53 20.16 11.07
CA LYS A 300 7.10 21.01 12.12
C LYS A 300 8.63 20.95 12.21
N TYR A 301 9.25 19.90 11.68
CA TYR A 301 10.69 19.63 11.85
C TYR A 301 11.36 19.42 10.50
N ASP A 302 12.52 20.06 10.30
CA ASP A 302 13.32 19.91 9.08
C ASP A 302 13.89 18.48 8.95
N GLU A 303 14.10 17.81 10.09
CA GLU A 303 14.56 16.44 10.22
C GLU A 303 13.65 15.42 9.51
N PHE A 304 12.35 15.71 9.41
CA PHE A 304 11.37 14.79 8.81
C PHE A 304 11.07 15.06 7.33
N LYS A 305 11.87 15.91 6.66
CA LYS A 305 11.75 16.11 5.21
C LYS A 305 12.18 14.90 4.40
N THR A 306 12.86 13.92 4.99
CA THR A 306 13.20 12.63 4.35
C THR A 306 12.46 11.44 4.96
N THR A 307 11.49 11.69 5.86
CA THR A 307 10.71 10.64 6.51
C THR A 307 9.48 10.31 5.64
N GLU A 308 9.28 9.07 5.29
CA GLU A 308 8.10 8.63 4.54
C GLU A 308 6.85 8.57 5.43
N ILE A 309 5.65 8.51 4.83
CA ILE A 309 4.43 8.13 5.56
C ILE A 309 3.98 6.76 5.07
N HIS A 310 3.79 5.82 5.99
CA HIS A 310 3.25 4.50 5.69
C HIS A 310 1.85 4.35 6.31
N LEU A 311 0.85 4.08 5.48
CA LEU A 311 -0.48 3.72 5.92
C LEU A 311 -0.61 2.19 5.87
N ASN A 312 -0.09 1.53 6.89
CA ASN A 312 0.36 0.15 6.81
C ASN A 312 -0.62 -0.88 7.39
N GLU A 313 -1.85 -0.45 7.68
CA GLU A 313 -3.00 -1.33 7.90
C GLU A 313 -4.28 -0.57 7.56
N ILE A 314 -4.98 -1.01 6.50
CA ILE A 314 -6.23 -0.40 6.06
C ILE A 314 -7.31 -1.40 5.67
N ALA A 315 -8.57 -1.05 5.90
CA ALA A 315 -9.69 -1.73 5.25
C ALA A 315 -10.88 -0.79 5.06
N TYR A 316 -11.77 -1.18 4.15
CA TYR A 316 -12.98 -0.41 3.88
C TYR A 316 -14.03 -0.59 4.99
N VAL A 317 -14.39 -1.84 5.31
CA VAL A 317 -15.31 -2.20 6.39
C VAL A 317 -14.56 -2.97 7.47
N ASN A 318 -14.99 -2.79 8.73
CA ASN A 318 -14.48 -3.58 9.84
C ASN A 318 -14.85 -5.06 9.63
N GLY A 319 -13.86 -5.91 9.38
CA GLY A 319 -14.01 -7.34 9.10
C GLY A 319 -14.66 -8.12 10.24
N TRP A 320 -14.60 -7.62 11.48
CA TRP A 320 -15.10 -8.33 12.66
C TRP A 320 -16.62 -8.50 12.72
N LEU A 321 -17.37 -7.75 11.90
CA LEU A 321 -18.81 -7.96 11.76
C LEU A 321 -19.23 -7.53 10.35
N PRO A 322 -19.92 -8.40 9.58
CA PRO A 322 -20.49 -9.71 9.96
C PRO A 322 -19.76 -10.96 9.40
N GLY A 323 -18.41 -11.07 9.52
CA GLY A 323 -17.70 -12.33 9.20
C GLY A 323 -17.95 -12.81 7.76
N GLU A 324 -18.51 -14.01 7.57
CA GLU A 324 -18.84 -14.54 6.23
C GLU A 324 -19.89 -13.69 5.47
N ASP A 325 -20.77 -13.00 6.19
CA ASP A 325 -21.73 -12.07 5.59
C ASP A 325 -21.10 -10.69 5.28
N SER A 326 -19.81 -10.51 5.55
CA SER A 326 -19.12 -9.23 5.31
C SER A 326 -19.10 -8.89 3.84
N ILE A 327 -19.33 -7.61 3.53
CA ILE A 327 -19.21 -7.09 2.16
C ILE A 327 -17.83 -7.42 1.55
N ASN A 328 -16.79 -7.57 2.37
CA ASN A 328 -15.45 -7.94 1.91
C ASN A 328 -15.41 -9.28 1.16
N ASN A 329 -16.41 -10.13 1.32
CA ASN A 329 -16.49 -11.42 0.64
C ASN A 329 -17.13 -11.32 -0.75
N PHE A 330 -17.93 -10.28 -1.01
CA PHE A 330 -18.78 -10.17 -2.19
C PHE A 330 -18.29 -9.10 -3.16
N TYR A 331 -18.83 -9.08 -4.38
CA TYR A 331 -18.38 -8.19 -5.45
C TYR A 331 -18.59 -6.70 -5.14
N GLU A 332 -19.59 -6.37 -4.31
CA GLU A 332 -20.01 -5.01 -3.98
C GLU A 332 -18.92 -4.19 -3.27
N VAL A 333 -17.90 -4.83 -2.73
CA VAL A 333 -16.74 -4.14 -2.13
C VAL A 333 -15.79 -3.54 -3.16
N ALA A 334 -15.73 -4.08 -4.39
CA ALA A 334 -14.75 -3.66 -5.39
C ALA A 334 -14.82 -2.15 -5.73
N PRO A 335 -16.01 -1.54 -5.98
CA PRO A 335 -16.12 -0.09 -6.15
C PRO A 335 -15.53 0.72 -5.00
N HIS A 336 -15.72 0.25 -3.76
CA HIS A 336 -15.21 0.91 -2.57
C HIS A 336 -13.69 0.82 -2.46
N VAL A 337 -13.10 -0.32 -2.80
CA VAL A 337 -11.65 -0.49 -2.90
C VAL A 337 -11.08 0.47 -3.94
N PHE A 338 -11.64 0.52 -5.15
CA PHE A 338 -11.12 1.42 -6.19
C PHE A 338 -11.21 2.90 -5.81
N LYS A 339 -12.31 3.31 -5.17
CA LYS A 339 -12.45 4.68 -4.65
C LYS A 339 -11.37 4.99 -3.61
N MET A 340 -11.14 4.07 -2.68
CA MET A 340 -10.09 4.18 -1.66
C MET A 340 -8.69 4.26 -2.29
N LEU A 341 -8.38 3.43 -3.29
CA LEU A 341 -7.11 3.50 -4.02
C LEU A 341 -6.93 4.86 -4.71
N ASN A 342 -7.98 5.36 -5.37
CA ASN A 342 -7.96 6.68 -6.02
C ASN A 342 -7.75 7.82 -5.01
N GLU A 343 -8.43 7.76 -3.87
CA GLU A 343 -8.26 8.67 -2.75
C GLU A 343 -6.81 8.68 -2.24
N MET A 344 -6.19 7.52 -2.08
CA MET A 344 -4.80 7.39 -1.62
C MET A 344 -3.75 7.91 -2.61
N LEU A 345 -4.05 7.88 -3.92
CA LEU A 345 -3.16 8.45 -4.92
C LEU A 345 -2.96 9.95 -4.74
N ALA A 346 -3.97 10.66 -4.22
CA ALA A 346 -3.90 12.11 -3.97
C ALA A 346 -3.00 12.51 -2.78
N ALA A 347 -2.47 11.54 -2.02
CA ALA A 347 -1.52 11.74 -0.92
C ALA A 347 -0.10 11.32 -1.36
N PRO A 348 0.69 12.23 -1.95
CA PRO A 348 1.96 11.88 -2.61
C PRO A 348 3.09 11.52 -1.65
N ASP A 349 2.98 11.87 -0.37
CA ASP A 349 3.96 11.57 0.67
C ASP A 349 3.62 10.31 1.49
N ILE A 350 2.47 9.69 1.20
CA ILE A 350 2.21 8.29 1.57
C ILE A 350 2.84 7.40 0.49
N THR A 351 3.93 6.71 0.84
CA THR A 351 4.73 5.90 -0.10
C THR A 351 4.40 4.41 -0.04
N VAL A 352 3.79 3.95 1.06
CA VAL A 352 3.32 2.57 1.22
C VAL A 352 1.93 2.56 1.83
N VAL A 353 1.03 1.80 1.24
CA VAL A 353 -0.33 1.54 1.74
C VAL A 353 -0.54 0.04 1.83
N SER A 354 -0.89 -0.52 2.99
CA SER A 354 -1.05 -1.98 3.15
C SER A 354 -2.48 -2.37 3.52
N TRP A 355 -3.13 -3.18 2.67
CA TRP A 355 -4.46 -3.72 2.96
C TRP A 355 -4.41 -4.71 4.12
N ALA A 356 -5.32 -4.57 5.08
CA ALA A 356 -5.45 -5.43 6.22
C ALA A 356 -5.88 -6.82 5.74
N GLN A 357 -4.93 -7.75 5.81
CA GLN A 357 -4.96 -9.17 5.49
C GLN A 357 -4.95 -9.54 4.00
N PHE A 358 -3.80 -10.04 3.54
CA PHE A 358 -3.67 -10.77 2.29
C PHE A 358 -4.29 -12.16 2.43
N LEU A 359 -3.69 -13.03 3.24
CA LEU A 359 -4.29 -14.29 3.65
C LEU A 359 -5.24 -14.11 4.84
N GLU A 360 -6.44 -14.68 4.80
CA GLU A 360 -7.36 -14.62 5.93
C GLU A 360 -6.82 -15.38 7.14
N SER A 361 -6.90 -14.75 8.32
CA SER A 361 -6.50 -15.37 9.57
C SER A 361 -7.39 -16.55 9.92
N THR A 362 -6.89 -17.39 10.84
CA THR A 362 -7.67 -18.50 11.39
C THR A 362 -8.70 -18.04 12.42
N VAL A 363 -8.81 -16.73 12.70
CA VAL A 363 -9.77 -16.23 13.68
C VAL A 363 -11.16 -16.22 13.07
N VAL A 364 -12.10 -16.87 13.77
CA VAL A 364 -13.51 -16.91 13.36
C VAL A 364 -14.08 -15.49 13.39
N GLY A 365 -14.75 -15.11 12.30
CA GLY A 365 -15.36 -13.79 12.16
C GLY A 365 -14.43 -12.72 11.58
N ASP A 366 -13.15 -13.03 11.35
CA ASP A 366 -12.26 -12.19 10.55
C ASP A 366 -12.57 -12.40 9.06
N ALA A 367 -12.88 -11.30 8.36
CA ALA A 367 -13.22 -11.25 6.93
C ALA A 367 -12.37 -10.23 6.17
N TYR A 368 -11.18 -9.92 6.67
CA TYR A 368 -10.26 -8.97 6.04
C TYR A 368 -9.46 -9.59 4.88
N GLY A 369 -9.14 -10.88 5.00
CA GLY A 369 -8.31 -11.61 4.05
C GLY A 369 -8.87 -11.56 2.63
N ILE A 370 -8.05 -11.17 1.66
CA ILE A 370 -8.45 -11.18 0.24
C ILE A 370 -8.36 -12.59 -0.37
N ILE A 371 -7.63 -13.49 0.28
CA ILE A 371 -7.64 -14.94 0.05
C ILE A 371 -8.26 -15.61 1.27
N TYR A 372 -9.34 -16.36 1.06
CA TYR A 372 -10.08 -17.08 2.09
C TYR A 372 -9.29 -18.26 2.67
N ARG A 373 -9.72 -18.78 3.82
CA ARG A 373 -8.95 -19.76 4.63
C ARG A 373 -8.62 -21.07 3.89
N ASP A 374 -9.37 -21.43 2.87
CA ASP A 374 -9.15 -22.62 2.04
C ASP A 374 -8.26 -22.37 0.80
N GLY A 375 -7.88 -21.12 0.53
CA GLY A 375 -7.07 -20.69 -0.62
C GLY A 375 -7.88 -19.97 -1.71
N THR A 376 -9.19 -19.87 -1.54
CA THR A 376 -10.09 -19.24 -2.53
C THR A 376 -9.90 -17.73 -2.57
N LYS A 377 -9.75 -17.14 -3.77
CA LYS A 377 -9.67 -15.69 -4.00
C LYS A 377 -11.04 -15.05 -3.86
N LYS A 378 -11.11 -13.94 -3.13
CA LYS A 378 -12.33 -13.13 -3.00
C LYS A 378 -12.39 -12.05 -4.08
N ALA A 379 -13.55 -11.41 -4.23
CA ALA A 379 -13.70 -10.28 -5.16
C ALA A 379 -12.68 -9.15 -4.93
N ILE A 380 -12.29 -8.89 -3.69
CA ILE A 380 -11.25 -7.90 -3.36
C ILE A 380 -9.91 -8.24 -4.02
N TYR A 381 -9.53 -9.52 -4.06
CA TYR A 381 -8.29 -9.95 -4.72
C TYR A 381 -8.29 -9.51 -6.18
N ASN A 382 -9.41 -9.71 -6.88
CA ASN A 382 -9.56 -9.31 -8.28
C ASN A 382 -9.56 -7.78 -8.45
N ALA A 383 -10.04 -7.02 -7.47
CA ALA A 383 -9.95 -5.56 -7.49
C ALA A 383 -8.49 -5.07 -7.45
N PHE A 384 -7.67 -5.60 -6.53
CA PHE A 384 -6.24 -5.30 -6.48
C PHE A 384 -5.49 -5.79 -7.72
N LYS A 385 -5.84 -6.97 -8.25
CA LYS A 385 -5.28 -7.54 -9.48
C LYS A 385 -5.55 -6.64 -10.71
N ILE A 386 -6.77 -6.09 -10.82
CA ILE A 386 -7.09 -5.07 -11.85
C ILE A 386 -6.19 -3.84 -11.69
N TYR A 387 -6.10 -3.30 -10.47
CA TYR A 387 -5.28 -2.11 -10.23
C TYR A 387 -3.79 -2.34 -10.56
N ALA A 388 -3.26 -3.52 -10.22
CA ALA A 388 -1.90 -3.92 -10.54
C ALA A 388 -1.65 -3.98 -12.05
N ASP A 389 -2.62 -4.46 -12.83
CA ASP A 389 -2.52 -4.60 -14.28
C ASP A 389 -2.61 -3.26 -15.04
N MET A 390 -3.41 -2.31 -14.52
CA MET A 390 -3.58 -1.00 -15.14
C MET A 390 -2.23 -0.30 -15.43
N PRO A 391 -2.03 0.25 -16.65
CA PRO A 391 -0.89 1.11 -16.95
C PRO A 391 -0.75 2.29 -15.98
N VAL A 392 0.46 2.85 -15.87
CA VAL A 392 0.77 3.88 -14.87
C VAL A 392 0.30 5.28 -15.28
N ALA A 393 0.42 5.67 -16.55
CA ALA A 393 0.05 7.02 -16.97
C ALA A 393 -1.48 7.19 -16.96
N ARG A 394 -1.97 8.11 -16.14
CA ARG A 394 -3.40 8.34 -15.92
C ARG A 394 -3.96 9.37 -16.90
N ALA A 395 -5.13 9.08 -17.46
CA ALA A 395 -5.85 9.95 -18.38
C ALA A 395 -7.20 10.45 -17.81
N GLU A 396 -7.81 11.42 -18.47
CA GLU A 396 -9.10 11.99 -18.06
C GLU A 396 -10.25 11.00 -18.32
N LEU A 397 -11.11 10.82 -17.31
CA LEU A 397 -12.38 10.12 -17.39
C LEU A 397 -13.51 11.10 -17.09
N GLN A 398 -14.51 11.14 -17.96
CA GLN A 398 -15.75 11.88 -17.73
C GLN A 398 -16.96 10.96 -17.85
N THR A 399 -17.92 11.11 -16.94
CA THR A 399 -19.17 10.33 -16.95
C THR A 399 -20.36 11.27 -16.90
N SER A 400 -21.43 10.94 -17.65
CA SER A 400 -22.67 11.74 -17.65
C SER A 400 -23.55 11.47 -16.42
N ASN A 401 -23.16 10.54 -15.55
CA ASN A 401 -23.89 10.17 -14.35
C ASN A 401 -22.89 9.87 -13.22
N PRO A 402 -22.95 10.58 -12.07
CA PRO A 402 -22.01 10.41 -10.97
C PRO A 402 -22.09 9.04 -10.26
N ALA A 403 -23.11 8.23 -10.54
CA ALA A 403 -23.17 6.85 -10.07
C ALA A 403 -22.12 5.95 -10.74
N ILE A 404 -21.68 6.31 -11.95
CA ILE A 404 -20.60 5.63 -12.66
C ILE A 404 -19.33 6.45 -12.49
N ASP A 405 -18.31 5.81 -11.95
CA ASP A 405 -17.00 6.39 -11.69
C ASP A 405 -15.91 5.36 -12.05
N GLY A 406 -14.65 5.77 -12.07
CA GLY A 406 -13.60 4.92 -12.60
C GLY A 406 -12.22 5.56 -12.75
N MET A 407 -11.36 4.84 -13.46
CA MET A 407 -10.01 5.28 -13.78
C MET A 407 -9.67 4.85 -15.21
N VAL A 408 -8.98 5.70 -15.96
CA VAL A 408 -8.43 5.37 -17.27
C VAL A 408 -6.93 5.59 -17.28
N SER A 409 -6.20 4.69 -17.90
CA SER A 409 -4.74 4.79 -17.98
C SER A 409 -4.18 4.14 -19.23
N TYR A 410 -2.95 4.50 -19.58
CA TYR A 410 -2.28 4.02 -20.77
C TYR A 410 -0.76 3.94 -20.62
N GLU A 411 -0.16 3.17 -21.50
CA GLU A 411 1.26 3.07 -21.82
C GLU A 411 1.38 2.88 -23.34
N ASP A 412 2.59 2.69 -23.86
CA ASP A 412 2.87 2.77 -25.31
C ASP A 412 2.01 1.82 -26.17
N ASN A 413 1.62 0.65 -25.66
CA ASN A 413 0.85 -0.35 -26.41
C ASN A 413 -0.35 -0.96 -25.65
N LYS A 414 -0.70 -0.40 -24.49
CA LYS A 414 -1.82 -0.87 -23.67
C LYS A 414 -2.55 0.30 -23.04
N ALA A 415 -3.87 0.28 -23.12
CA ALA A 415 -4.75 1.19 -22.40
C ALA A 415 -5.78 0.40 -21.61
N ALA A 416 -6.24 0.99 -20.52
CA ALA A 416 -7.18 0.38 -19.59
C ALA A 416 -8.26 1.38 -19.19
N ILE A 417 -9.49 0.89 -19.10
CA ILE A 417 -10.68 1.63 -18.67
C ILE A 417 -11.36 0.81 -17.58
N LEU A 418 -11.24 1.28 -16.35
CA LEU A 418 -11.92 0.72 -15.18
C LEU A 418 -13.15 1.56 -14.88
N LEU A 419 -14.32 0.93 -14.80
CA LEU A 419 -15.59 1.57 -14.48
C LEU A 419 -16.31 0.77 -13.41
N TYR A 420 -16.87 1.44 -12.41
CA TYR A 420 -17.64 0.81 -11.35
C TYR A 420 -18.91 1.59 -11.04
N ASN A 421 -19.95 0.86 -10.63
CA ASN A 421 -21.26 1.43 -10.33
C ASN A 421 -21.47 1.55 -8.82
N THR A 422 -21.49 2.78 -8.32
CA THR A 422 -21.77 3.12 -6.92
C THR A 422 -23.25 3.40 -6.65
N GLY A 423 -24.08 3.39 -7.70
CA GLY A 423 -25.52 3.62 -7.62
C GLY A 423 -26.33 2.36 -7.35
N ILE A 424 -27.65 2.54 -7.35
CA ILE A 424 -28.64 1.47 -7.11
C ILE A 424 -29.36 0.99 -8.38
N GLU A 425 -29.08 1.62 -9.52
CA GLU A 425 -29.71 1.31 -10.80
C GLU A 425 -28.72 0.57 -11.72
N THR A 426 -29.26 -0.12 -12.72
CA THR A 426 -28.47 -0.73 -13.81
C THR A 426 -28.33 0.27 -14.95
N TYR A 427 -27.11 0.40 -15.48
CA TYR A 427 -26.79 1.35 -16.54
C TYR A 427 -26.24 0.66 -17.77
N ASN A 428 -26.45 1.27 -18.93
CA ASN A 428 -25.83 0.90 -20.21
C ASN A 428 -24.75 1.92 -20.53
N LEU A 429 -23.49 1.49 -20.54
CA LEU A 429 -22.33 2.35 -20.72
C LEU A 429 -22.05 2.53 -22.21
N LYS A 430 -22.14 3.78 -22.67
CA LYS A 430 -21.75 4.22 -24.01
C LYS A 430 -20.34 4.80 -23.94
N THR A 431 -19.33 3.93 -24.03
CA THR A 431 -17.92 4.34 -23.87
C THR A 431 -17.33 4.87 -25.17
N THR A 432 -16.73 6.04 -25.10
CA THR A 432 -16.06 6.74 -26.20
C THR A 432 -14.58 6.93 -25.90
N LEU A 433 -13.76 6.90 -26.96
CA LEU A 433 -12.31 7.00 -26.89
C LEU A 433 -11.85 8.26 -27.61
N GLU A 434 -10.99 9.04 -26.95
CA GLU A 434 -10.33 10.21 -27.54
C GLU A 434 -8.81 10.14 -27.26
N GLY A 435 -7.99 10.50 -28.25
CA GLY A 435 -6.55 10.70 -28.04
C GLY A 435 -5.69 9.47 -27.71
N LEU A 436 -6.17 8.25 -27.97
CA LEU A 436 -5.39 7.02 -27.70
C LEU A 436 -4.04 7.06 -28.45
N PRO A 437 -2.89 6.84 -27.78
CA PRO A 437 -1.56 7.12 -28.37
C PRO A 437 -1.06 6.03 -29.32
N PHE A 438 -1.78 4.92 -29.46
CA PHE A 438 -1.49 3.84 -30.38
C PHE A 438 -2.77 3.36 -31.06
N LYS A 439 -2.63 2.59 -32.14
CA LYS A 439 -3.76 1.95 -32.82
C LYS A 439 -4.05 0.60 -32.14
N PRO A 440 -5.21 0.43 -31.49
CA PRO A 440 -5.53 -0.83 -30.82
C PRO A 440 -5.94 -1.90 -31.84
N GLU A 441 -5.54 -3.14 -31.60
CA GLU A 441 -5.91 -4.32 -32.39
C GLU A 441 -7.04 -5.13 -31.73
N GLU A 442 -7.05 -5.23 -30.40
CA GLU A 442 -8.01 -6.01 -29.64
C GLU A 442 -8.50 -5.25 -28.40
N GLY A 443 -9.80 -5.40 -28.12
CA GLY A 443 -10.42 -4.99 -26.86
C GLY A 443 -10.87 -6.22 -26.07
N ARG A 444 -10.74 -6.18 -24.75
CA ARG A 444 -11.16 -7.27 -23.85
C ARG A 444 -11.94 -6.70 -22.67
N LEU A 445 -12.96 -7.43 -22.23
CA LEU A 445 -13.85 -7.06 -21.13
C LEU A 445 -13.75 -8.11 -20.01
N TYR A 446 -13.53 -7.62 -18.80
CA TYR A 446 -13.55 -8.37 -17.54
C TYR A 446 -14.59 -7.77 -16.60
N ARG A 447 -15.12 -8.57 -15.69
CA ARG A 447 -16.13 -8.13 -14.72
C ARG A 447 -15.87 -8.67 -13.32
N ILE A 448 -16.20 -7.86 -12.32
CA ILE A 448 -16.43 -8.31 -10.94
C ILE A 448 -17.88 -8.00 -10.62
N ASP A 449 -18.71 -9.05 -10.57
CA ASP A 449 -20.15 -8.97 -10.35
C ASP A 449 -20.70 -10.30 -9.80
N LYS A 450 -22.02 -10.41 -9.64
CA LYS A 450 -22.68 -11.62 -9.10
C LYS A 450 -22.36 -12.93 -9.84
N ASN A 451 -21.97 -12.85 -11.12
CA ASN A 451 -21.71 -13.98 -12.01
C ASN A 451 -20.22 -14.13 -12.37
N ASN A 452 -19.36 -13.15 -12.05
CA ASN A 452 -17.96 -13.13 -12.48
C ASN A 452 -17.03 -12.70 -11.35
N ALA A 453 -15.94 -13.45 -11.14
CA ALA A 453 -14.83 -13.10 -10.24
C ALA A 453 -15.26 -12.80 -8.78
N SER A 454 -16.30 -13.50 -8.31
CA SER A 454 -16.87 -13.33 -6.97
C SER A 454 -17.41 -14.63 -6.37
N PHE A 455 -16.52 -15.41 -5.77
CA PHE A 455 -16.83 -16.75 -5.27
C PHE A 455 -18.01 -16.79 -4.29
N PHE A 456 -18.08 -15.88 -3.32
CA PHE A 456 -19.15 -15.88 -2.32
C PHE A 456 -20.54 -15.54 -2.90
N ASN A 457 -20.59 -14.95 -4.11
CA ASN A 457 -21.84 -14.78 -4.85
C ASN A 457 -22.23 -16.02 -5.68
N GLY A 458 -21.41 -17.08 -5.66
CA GLY A 458 -21.60 -18.30 -6.45
C GLY A 458 -20.94 -18.27 -7.84
N ALA A 459 -20.17 -17.22 -8.15
CA ALA A 459 -19.38 -17.14 -9.38
C ALA A 459 -18.06 -17.90 -9.27
N LYS A 460 -17.33 -18.01 -10.40
CA LYS A 460 -15.91 -18.40 -10.35
C LYS A 460 -15.11 -17.34 -9.60
N GLU A 461 -14.02 -17.76 -8.96
CA GLU A 461 -13.11 -16.86 -8.25
C GLU A 461 -12.21 -16.04 -9.20
N ASP A 462 -11.80 -16.61 -10.33
CA ASP A 462 -10.81 -16.01 -11.21
C ASP A 462 -11.42 -14.93 -12.10
N LEU A 463 -10.64 -13.87 -12.31
CA LEU A 463 -10.92 -12.85 -13.32
C LEU A 463 -10.58 -13.41 -14.72
N GLU A 464 -11.62 -13.69 -15.52
CA GLU A 464 -11.53 -14.25 -16.86
C GLU A 464 -12.06 -13.25 -17.91
N ILE A 465 -11.63 -13.38 -19.17
CA ILE A 465 -12.17 -12.60 -20.29
C ILE A 465 -13.65 -12.98 -20.46
N CYS A 466 -14.55 -12.03 -20.20
CA CYS A 466 -15.98 -12.20 -20.46
C CYS A 466 -16.30 -12.02 -21.96
N GLU A 467 -15.63 -11.07 -22.61
CA GLU A 467 -15.79 -10.78 -24.04
C GLU A 467 -14.47 -10.22 -24.61
N SER A 468 -14.20 -10.51 -25.89
CA SER A 468 -13.09 -9.93 -26.65
C SER A 468 -13.56 -9.58 -28.06
N TRP A 469 -13.07 -8.48 -28.63
CA TRP A 469 -13.45 -8.02 -29.96
C TRP A 469 -12.28 -7.37 -30.71
N ASP A 470 -12.35 -7.35 -32.04
CA ASP A 470 -11.39 -6.64 -32.89
C ASP A 470 -11.67 -5.14 -32.88
N MET A 471 -10.62 -4.33 -32.69
CA MET A 471 -10.74 -2.86 -32.54
C MET A 471 -10.79 -2.09 -33.88
N HIS A 472 -11.05 -2.77 -35.00
CA HIS A 472 -10.95 -2.19 -36.36
C HIS A 472 -11.75 -0.90 -36.57
N ASP A 473 -12.89 -0.73 -35.91
CA ASP A 473 -13.76 0.44 -36.04
C ASP A 473 -13.57 1.49 -34.93
N GLY A 474 -12.61 1.27 -34.01
CA GLY A 474 -12.31 2.19 -32.89
C GLY A 474 -13.44 2.31 -31.85
N LYS A 475 -14.44 1.42 -31.89
CA LYS A 475 -15.61 1.45 -31.00
C LYS A 475 -15.50 0.38 -29.92
N ILE A 476 -15.91 0.75 -28.71
CA ILE A 476 -16.13 -0.18 -27.61
C ILE A 476 -17.60 -0.60 -27.63
N PRO A 477 -17.92 -1.91 -27.51
CA PRO A 477 -19.29 -2.37 -27.35
C PRO A 477 -19.98 -1.74 -26.14
N ASP A 478 -21.27 -1.42 -26.29
CA ASP A 478 -22.07 -0.93 -25.17
C ASP A 478 -22.10 -1.98 -24.05
N THR A 479 -21.82 -1.56 -22.82
CA THR A 479 -21.63 -2.49 -21.70
C THR A 479 -22.66 -2.24 -20.60
N VAL A 480 -23.39 -3.27 -20.18
CA VAL A 480 -24.32 -3.16 -19.05
C VAL A 480 -23.60 -3.37 -17.72
N ILE A 481 -23.81 -2.46 -16.77
CA ILE A 481 -23.25 -2.51 -15.42
C ILE A 481 -24.35 -2.47 -14.36
N GLU A 482 -24.39 -3.50 -13.51
CA GLU A 482 -25.35 -3.64 -12.40
C GLU A 482 -24.87 -2.86 -11.16
N PRO A 483 -25.75 -2.59 -10.17
CA PRO A 483 -25.36 -1.97 -8.90
C PRO A 483 -24.21 -2.73 -8.21
N GLY A 484 -23.19 -2.00 -7.74
CA GLY A 484 -22.01 -2.57 -7.07
C GLY A 484 -21.02 -3.27 -8.00
N ALA A 485 -21.34 -3.46 -9.29
CA ALA A 485 -20.49 -4.18 -10.22
C ALA A 485 -19.32 -3.33 -10.71
N THR A 486 -18.26 -4.01 -11.17
CA THR A 486 -17.11 -3.43 -11.84
C THR A 486 -16.97 -4.00 -13.25
N VAL A 487 -16.60 -3.14 -14.19
CA VAL A 487 -16.20 -3.46 -15.55
C VAL A 487 -14.76 -2.99 -15.76
N TYR A 488 -13.93 -3.86 -16.31
CA TYR A 488 -12.55 -3.55 -16.67
C TYR A 488 -12.32 -3.87 -18.14
N ILE A 489 -11.98 -2.86 -18.93
CA ILE A 489 -11.76 -2.97 -20.37
C ILE A 489 -10.28 -2.71 -20.64
N THR A 490 -9.62 -3.63 -21.35
CA THR A 490 -8.26 -3.43 -21.87
C THR A 490 -8.28 -3.27 -23.38
N LEU A 491 -7.43 -2.38 -23.88
CA LEU A 491 -7.19 -2.15 -25.30
C LEU A 491 -5.70 -2.37 -25.56
N VAL A 492 -5.35 -3.28 -26.46
CA VAL A 492 -3.96 -3.64 -26.74
C VAL A 492 -3.61 -3.34 -28.19
N GLY A 493 -2.41 -2.80 -28.41
CA GLY A 493 -1.87 -2.47 -29.74
C GLY A 493 -1.35 -3.70 -30.52
N ASP A 494 -1.14 -4.82 -29.83
CA ASP A 494 -0.71 -6.10 -30.39
C ASP A 494 -1.42 -7.22 -29.62
N LYS A 495 -2.02 -8.19 -30.33
CA LYS A 495 -2.78 -9.29 -29.71
C LYS A 495 -1.94 -10.20 -28.79
N GLY A 496 -0.62 -10.18 -28.92
CA GLY A 496 0.31 -10.90 -28.05
C GLY A 496 0.51 -10.27 -26.68
N ILE A 497 0.08 -9.02 -26.47
CA ILE A 497 0.14 -8.35 -25.17
C ILE A 497 -0.87 -9.02 -24.22
N LYS A 498 -0.37 -9.51 -23.10
CA LYS A 498 -1.16 -10.18 -22.07
C LYS A 498 -1.65 -9.19 -21.02
N ASP A 499 -2.84 -9.46 -20.51
CA ASP A 499 -3.32 -8.83 -19.27
C ASP A 499 -2.92 -9.68 -18.08
N PHE A 500 -2.74 -9.02 -16.93
CA PHE A 500 -2.33 -9.63 -15.67
C PHE A 500 -0.98 -10.37 -15.76
N ASP A 501 -0.03 -9.79 -16.48
CA ASP A 501 1.35 -10.29 -16.60
C ASP A 501 2.34 -9.36 -15.89
N PRO A 502 2.33 -9.32 -14.53
CA PRO A 502 3.18 -8.42 -13.75
C PRO A 502 4.67 -8.60 -14.06
N LYS A 503 5.10 -9.83 -14.39
CA LYS A 503 6.50 -10.16 -14.66
C LYS A 503 7.02 -9.51 -15.94
N SER A 504 6.14 -9.21 -16.90
CA SER A 504 6.52 -8.47 -18.11
C SER A 504 7.06 -7.06 -17.83
N ARG A 505 6.71 -6.48 -16.66
CA ARG A 505 7.20 -5.16 -16.22
C ARG A 505 8.57 -5.24 -15.53
N TYR A 506 9.07 -6.44 -15.20
CA TYR A 506 10.25 -6.57 -14.37
C TYR A 506 11.49 -6.25 -15.18
N VAL A 507 12.31 -5.35 -14.65
CA VAL A 507 13.60 -4.98 -15.23
C VAL A 507 14.72 -5.60 -14.40
N ASP A 508 15.62 -6.31 -15.09
CA ASP A 508 16.83 -6.84 -14.50
C ASP A 508 17.87 -5.72 -14.36
N PHE A 509 17.83 -5.03 -13.22
CA PHE A 509 18.76 -3.99 -12.81
C PHE A 509 19.37 -4.34 -11.44
N PRO A 510 20.51 -3.73 -11.05
CA PRO A 510 21.13 -4.03 -9.76
C PRO A 510 20.22 -3.94 -8.55
N GLU A 511 20.59 -4.73 -7.54
CA GLU A 511 19.95 -4.75 -6.24
C GLU A 511 20.04 -3.38 -5.56
N ASP A 512 18.89 -2.82 -5.18
CA ASP A 512 18.85 -1.66 -4.31
C ASP A 512 19.04 -2.02 -2.85
N ILE A 513 19.62 -1.08 -2.11
CA ILE A 513 19.81 -1.14 -0.67
C ILE A 513 18.71 -0.33 0.02
N ARG A 514 18.43 0.88 -0.49
CA ARG A 514 17.54 1.84 0.17
C ARG A 514 16.96 2.84 -0.82
N LEU A 515 15.67 3.15 -0.63
CA LEU A 515 15.00 4.27 -1.28
C LEU A 515 15.18 5.56 -0.49
N HIS A 516 15.16 6.69 -1.21
CA HIS A 516 15.24 8.03 -0.64
C HIS A 516 14.15 8.90 -1.24
N TYR A 517 13.44 9.61 -0.38
CA TYR A 517 12.45 10.61 -0.76
C TYR A 517 12.76 11.93 -0.06
N TYR A 518 12.46 13.05 -0.73
CA TYR A 518 12.57 14.38 -0.15
C TYR A 518 11.27 15.15 -0.31
N PHE A 519 10.58 15.35 0.82
CA PHE A 519 9.34 16.09 0.93
C PHE A 519 9.64 17.50 1.43
N GLU A 520 10.13 18.36 0.54
CA GLU A 520 10.53 19.73 0.90
C GLU A 520 9.36 20.54 1.49
N ASP A 521 8.18 20.38 0.91
CA ASP A 521 6.94 21.02 1.31
C ASP A 521 5.77 20.03 1.13
N ARG A 522 5.31 19.45 2.24
CA ARG A 522 4.21 18.47 2.24
C ARG A 522 2.84 19.11 1.96
N ASP A 523 2.73 20.43 1.94
CA ASP A 523 1.47 21.10 1.60
C ASP A 523 1.21 21.18 0.10
N LYS A 524 2.22 20.86 -0.71
CA LYS A 524 2.12 20.79 -2.16
C LYS A 524 1.70 19.40 -2.63
N ASN A 525 1.03 19.35 -3.78
CA ASN A 525 0.60 18.13 -4.45
C ASN A 525 1.60 17.63 -5.52
N ASN A 526 2.85 18.11 -5.50
CA ASN A 526 3.92 17.53 -6.29
C ASN A 526 4.25 16.12 -5.77
N TYR A 527 4.77 15.26 -6.64
CA TYR A 527 4.95 13.84 -6.31
C TYR A 527 6.27 13.28 -6.81
N SER A 528 6.71 12.22 -6.16
CA SER A 528 7.88 11.43 -6.52
C SER A 528 7.60 9.98 -6.17
N PHE A 529 7.81 9.05 -7.10
CA PHE A 529 7.56 7.63 -6.88
C PHE A 529 8.61 6.78 -7.57
N ILE A 530 8.97 5.67 -6.94
CA ILE A 530 9.96 4.69 -7.43
C ILE A 530 9.27 3.32 -7.50
N ASP A 531 9.21 2.72 -8.69
CA ASP A 531 8.86 1.32 -8.86
C ASP A 531 10.14 0.47 -8.90
N ARG A 532 10.39 -0.30 -7.83
CA ARG A 532 11.59 -1.14 -7.68
C ARG A 532 11.60 -2.38 -8.57
N LYS A 533 10.48 -2.74 -9.19
CA LYS A 533 10.38 -3.90 -10.08
C LYS A 533 10.63 -3.52 -11.52
N SER A 534 10.17 -2.34 -11.95
CA SER A 534 10.38 -1.84 -13.32
C SER A 534 11.49 -0.79 -13.45
N TRP A 535 12.01 -0.28 -12.33
CA TRP A 535 12.94 0.85 -12.28
C TRP A 535 12.44 2.09 -13.03
N ARG A 536 11.12 2.29 -12.95
CA ARG A 536 10.41 3.50 -13.35
C ARG A 536 10.39 4.49 -12.19
N ILE A 537 10.74 5.74 -12.47
CA ILE A 537 10.66 6.85 -11.53
C ILE A 537 9.73 7.91 -12.13
N ASP A 538 8.67 8.27 -11.39
CA ASP A 538 7.73 9.31 -11.78
C ASP A 538 7.90 10.55 -10.89
N LEU A 539 8.26 11.68 -11.50
CA LEU A 539 8.33 12.98 -10.85
C LEU A 539 7.29 13.92 -11.47
N GLY A 540 6.59 14.69 -10.66
CA GLY A 540 5.66 15.68 -11.17
C GLY A 540 5.49 16.89 -10.27
N MET A 541 5.18 18.02 -10.89
CA MET A 541 4.99 19.31 -10.21
C MET A 541 3.61 19.48 -9.58
N GLY A 542 2.66 18.57 -9.87
CA GLY A 542 1.26 18.77 -9.50
C GLY A 542 0.72 20.08 -10.08
N GLU A 543 -0.10 20.81 -9.35
CA GLU A 543 -0.63 22.12 -9.78
C GLU A 543 0.32 23.29 -9.46
N ASN A 544 1.55 22.99 -9.00
CA ASN A 544 2.43 23.98 -8.41
C ASN A 544 3.29 24.70 -9.45
N VAL A 545 3.34 26.03 -9.34
CA VAL A 545 4.33 26.86 -10.08
C VAL A 545 5.75 26.59 -9.56
N SER A 546 5.89 26.34 -8.26
CA SER A 546 7.16 26.04 -7.62
C SER A 546 7.01 24.87 -6.67
N ALA A 547 7.83 23.86 -6.85
CA ALA A 547 7.92 22.64 -6.05
C ALA A 547 9.22 21.92 -6.37
N TYR A 548 9.58 20.94 -5.54
CA TYR A 548 10.76 20.13 -5.73
C TYR A 548 10.42 18.66 -5.52
N SER A 549 10.42 17.91 -6.61
CA SER A 549 10.14 16.48 -6.66
C SER A 549 11.46 15.73 -6.80
N VAL A 550 11.74 14.83 -5.85
CA VAL A 550 13.00 14.11 -5.76
C VAL A 550 12.77 12.69 -5.27
N ALA A 551 13.40 11.76 -5.97
CA ALA A 551 13.48 10.35 -5.61
C ALA A 551 14.92 9.87 -5.79
N GLY A 552 15.42 9.04 -4.90
CA GLY A 552 16.76 8.46 -5.00
C GLY A 552 16.81 7.00 -4.59
N VAL A 553 17.81 6.29 -5.09
CA VAL A 553 18.04 4.87 -4.79
C VAL A 553 19.51 4.66 -4.52
N THR A 554 19.84 4.09 -3.36
CA THR A 554 21.17 3.51 -3.13
C THR A 554 21.20 2.13 -3.78
N PHE A 555 22.07 1.92 -4.76
CA PHE A 555 22.31 0.61 -5.37
C PHE A 555 23.54 -0.04 -4.77
N LYS A 556 23.55 -1.37 -4.70
CA LYS A 556 24.69 -2.16 -4.22
C LYS A 556 25.88 -2.12 -5.18
N GLU A 557 25.64 -2.12 -6.48
CA GLU A 557 26.66 -2.00 -7.51
C GLU A 557 26.02 -1.50 -8.81
N LEU A 558 26.46 -0.36 -9.35
CA LEU A 558 25.98 0.12 -10.65
C LEU A 558 26.57 -0.71 -11.81
N PRO A 559 25.84 -0.90 -12.92
CA PRO A 559 26.37 -1.60 -14.10
C PRO A 559 27.49 -0.78 -14.75
N GLU A 560 28.28 -1.39 -15.64
CA GLU A 560 29.31 -0.66 -16.42
C GLU A 560 28.67 0.49 -17.22
N ILE A 561 27.55 0.20 -17.89
CA ILE A 561 26.74 1.17 -18.61
C ILE A 561 25.34 1.17 -18.01
N MET A 562 24.95 2.31 -17.45
CA MET A 562 23.57 2.59 -17.06
C MET A 562 22.88 3.37 -18.17
N HIS A 563 21.89 2.74 -18.80
CA HIS A 563 21.04 3.38 -19.79
C HIS A 563 19.89 4.09 -19.10
N VAL A 564 19.62 5.34 -19.49
CA VAL A 564 18.54 6.17 -18.94
C VAL A 564 17.63 6.61 -20.09
N SER A 565 16.34 6.32 -19.97
CA SER A 565 15.32 6.89 -20.84
C SER A 565 14.44 7.88 -20.07
N THR A 566 14.01 8.96 -20.73
CA THR A 566 13.16 9.98 -20.13
C THR A 566 12.02 10.39 -21.05
N LYS A 567 10.82 10.50 -20.49
CA LYS A 567 9.64 11.08 -21.13
C LYS A 567 9.13 12.24 -20.29
N THR A 568 8.99 13.41 -20.90
CA THR A 568 8.45 14.61 -20.23
C THR A 568 7.12 15.02 -20.81
N TYR A 569 6.22 15.50 -19.96
CA TYR A 569 4.87 15.88 -20.34
C TYR A 569 4.51 17.25 -19.75
N GLY A 570 3.52 17.91 -20.37
CA GLY A 570 3.15 19.28 -20.06
C GLY A 570 4.11 20.30 -20.70
N ASN A 571 3.86 21.58 -20.44
CA ASN A 571 4.66 22.68 -20.97
C ASN A 571 5.82 23.00 -20.02
N LEU A 572 6.96 22.34 -20.21
CA LEU A 572 8.17 22.58 -19.42
C LEU A 572 8.61 24.05 -19.52
N ASN A 573 8.75 24.68 -18.35
CA ASN A 573 9.25 26.04 -18.21
C ASN A 573 10.76 26.04 -17.95
N PHE A 574 11.53 26.44 -18.96
CA PHE A 574 12.99 26.54 -18.90
C PHE A 574 13.50 27.93 -18.52
N SER A 575 12.62 28.92 -18.34
CA SER A 575 13.03 30.32 -18.10
C SER A 575 13.14 30.68 -16.61
N ASN A 576 12.79 29.78 -15.70
CA ASN A 576 12.99 29.99 -14.27
C ASN A 576 14.44 29.62 -13.91
N GLU A 577 15.16 30.52 -13.25
CA GLU A 577 16.57 30.33 -12.87
C GLU A 577 16.80 29.13 -11.93
N ASN A 578 15.76 28.69 -11.23
CA ASN A 578 15.78 27.53 -10.34
C ASN A 578 15.06 26.31 -10.94
N ALA A 579 14.73 26.33 -12.25
CA ALA A 579 14.19 25.16 -12.91
C ALA A 579 15.29 24.10 -13.09
N TYR A 580 14.94 22.84 -12.84
CA TYR A 580 15.88 21.75 -12.98
C TYR A 580 15.16 20.44 -13.36
N LEU A 581 15.81 19.67 -14.23
CA LEU A 581 15.47 18.28 -14.52
C LEU A 581 16.78 17.53 -14.75
N GLY A 582 17.02 16.47 -13.99
CA GLY A 582 18.29 15.76 -14.11
C GLY A 582 18.38 14.47 -13.31
N VAL A 583 19.44 13.72 -13.60
CA VAL A 583 19.86 12.53 -12.85
C VAL A 583 21.21 12.83 -12.22
N ARG A 584 21.38 12.54 -10.93
CA ARG A 584 22.61 12.72 -10.18
C ARG A 584 23.10 11.39 -9.64
N ILE A 585 24.40 11.12 -9.75
CA ILE A 585 25.06 9.95 -9.17
C ILE A 585 26.03 10.43 -8.09
N ASP A 586 25.91 9.90 -6.88
CA ASP A 586 26.83 10.12 -5.77
C ASP A 586 27.64 8.83 -5.51
N PHE A 587 28.97 8.92 -5.62
CA PHE A 587 29.89 7.79 -5.52
C PHE A 587 30.46 7.63 -4.10
N PHE A 588 30.51 6.38 -3.63
CA PHE A 588 31.03 6.02 -2.31
C PHE A 588 32.52 5.63 -2.39
N ASP A 589 33.33 6.13 -1.46
CA ASP A 589 34.77 5.88 -1.39
C ASP A 589 35.19 4.78 -0.41
N GLY A 590 34.22 3.99 0.05
CA GLY A 590 34.41 3.01 1.12
C GLY A 590 34.14 3.56 2.52
N LYS A 591 34.01 4.88 2.68
CA LYS A 591 33.69 5.53 3.96
C LYS A 591 32.51 6.49 3.87
N ASP A 592 32.47 7.35 2.86
CA ASP A 592 31.39 8.32 2.66
C ASP A 592 31.15 8.57 1.16
N TYR A 593 30.09 9.30 0.83
CA TYR A 593 29.87 9.80 -0.51
C TYR A 593 30.67 11.10 -0.70
N THR A 594 31.66 11.09 -1.59
CA THR A 594 32.62 12.20 -1.69
C THR A 594 32.65 12.93 -3.02
N TYR A 595 32.08 12.34 -4.07
CA TYR A 595 32.03 12.93 -5.41
C TYR A 595 30.67 12.67 -6.06
N SER A 596 30.12 13.67 -6.75
CA SER A 596 28.89 13.50 -7.52
C SER A 596 28.91 14.10 -8.92
N VAL A 597 28.17 13.46 -9.82
CA VAL A 597 28.00 13.86 -11.21
C VAL A 597 26.53 13.98 -11.53
N ALA A 598 26.12 15.09 -12.14
CA ALA A 598 24.76 15.28 -12.63
C ALA A 598 24.72 15.27 -14.16
N PHE A 599 23.64 14.72 -14.69
CA PHE A 599 23.31 14.62 -16.11
C PHE A 599 22.01 15.37 -16.34
N CYS A 600 22.04 16.40 -17.19
CA CYS A 600 20.88 17.24 -17.45
C CYS A 600 20.91 17.84 -18.87
N PRO A 601 19.76 18.29 -19.39
CA PRO A 601 19.70 19.16 -20.57
C PRO A 601 20.53 20.45 -20.40
N GLU A 602 20.95 21.05 -21.52
CA GLU A 602 21.75 22.30 -21.55
C GLU A 602 21.09 23.44 -20.76
N ASN A 603 19.77 23.59 -20.88
CA ASN A 603 19.00 24.63 -20.19
C ASN A 603 19.01 24.49 -18.65
N PHE A 604 19.43 23.34 -18.11
CA PHE A 604 19.47 23.05 -16.68
C PHE A 604 20.90 22.91 -16.13
N ALA A 605 21.92 23.25 -16.93
CA ALA A 605 23.34 23.06 -16.61
C ALA A 605 23.91 24.04 -15.57
N ASN A 606 23.09 24.48 -14.60
CA ASN A 606 23.46 25.35 -13.50
C ASN A 606 22.76 24.88 -12.21
N ARG A 607 23.30 23.82 -11.57
CA ARG A 607 22.70 23.19 -10.39
C ARG A 607 23.48 23.48 -9.12
N GLU A 608 22.95 24.39 -8.30
CA GLU A 608 23.59 24.84 -7.06
C GLU A 608 22.95 24.29 -5.76
N LYS A 609 21.82 23.58 -5.87
CA LYS A 609 21.09 23.03 -4.70
C LYS A 609 21.82 21.80 -4.14
N THR A 610 21.76 21.62 -2.83
CA THR A 610 22.30 20.44 -2.14
C THR A 610 21.20 19.42 -1.85
N LEU A 611 21.56 18.14 -1.80
CA LEU A 611 20.67 17.05 -1.38
C LEU A 611 20.82 16.75 0.11
N ARG A 612 19.79 16.12 0.70
CA ARG A 612 19.79 15.65 2.09
C ARG A 612 20.59 14.35 2.30
N TRP A 613 20.93 13.66 1.21
CA TRP A 613 21.74 12.44 1.15
C TRP A 613 22.91 12.59 0.17
N GLY A 614 23.65 11.50 -0.06
CA GLY A 614 24.84 11.52 -0.93
C GLY A 614 25.94 12.39 -0.34
N THR A 615 26.63 13.16 -1.19
CA THR A 615 27.73 14.03 -0.77
C THR A 615 27.30 15.18 0.14
N LYS A 616 25.99 15.50 0.18
CA LYS A 616 25.41 16.66 0.88
C LYS A 616 26.04 18.00 0.50
N LYS A 617 26.65 18.05 -0.69
CA LYS A 617 27.27 19.23 -1.31
C LYS A 617 26.58 19.55 -2.65
N LYS A 618 26.97 20.68 -3.22
CA LYS A 618 26.73 21.00 -4.63
C LYS A 618 27.33 19.89 -5.49
N VAL A 619 26.76 19.68 -6.67
CA VAL A 619 27.29 18.68 -7.59
C VAL A 619 28.71 19.05 -8.02
N ASP A 620 29.61 18.06 -8.07
CA ASP A 620 31.02 18.31 -8.40
C ASP A 620 31.24 18.45 -9.92
N LYS A 621 30.45 17.73 -10.73
CA LYS A 621 30.51 17.78 -12.20
C LYS A 621 29.10 17.75 -12.80
N ILE A 622 28.85 18.64 -13.75
CA ILE A 622 27.64 18.64 -14.58
C ILE A 622 28.02 18.18 -15.98
N VAL A 623 27.26 17.23 -16.51
CA VAL A 623 27.35 16.71 -17.86
C VAL A 623 26.09 17.14 -18.60
N VAL A 624 26.27 17.96 -19.63
CA VAL A 624 25.19 18.35 -20.54
C VAL A 624 24.91 17.19 -21.48
N VAL A 625 23.68 16.70 -21.47
CA VAL A 625 23.21 15.63 -22.35
C VAL A 625 22.40 16.24 -23.49
N GLU A 626 22.87 16.08 -24.73
CA GLU A 626 22.23 16.65 -25.92
C GLU A 626 20.85 16.03 -26.18
N ASP A 627 20.75 14.69 -26.15
CA ASP A 627 19.48 13.97 -26.21
C ASP A 627 19.13 13.40 -24.84
N PHE A 628 18.47 14.21 -24.01
CA PHE A 628 18.08 13.78 -22.67
C PHE A 628 16.97 12.71 -22.66
N LYS A 629 16.34 12.42 -23.81
CA LYS A 629 15.32 11.37 -23.90
C LYS A 629 15.91 9.98 -23.76
N GLU A 630 17.13 9.78 -24.26
CA GLU A 630 17.80 8.49 -24.27
C GLU A 630 19.32 8.71 -24.20
N PHE A 631 19.96 8.27 -23.12
CA PHE A 631 21.41 8.40 -22.99
C PHE A 631 22.03 7.27 -22.16
N ASP A 632 23.30 7.00 -22.44
CA ASP A 632 24.10 6.03 -21.73
C ASP A 632 25.06 6.75 -20.77
N VAL A 633 25.18 6.23 -19.55
CA VAL A 633 26.18 6.65 -18.57
C VAL A 633 27.19 5.54 -18.42
N ASN A 634 28.38 5.72 -19.00
CA ASN A 634 29.53 4.85 -18.76
C ASN A 634 30.14 5.18 -17.39
N ILE A 635 29.85 4.35 -16.37
CA ILE A 635 30.18 4.65 -14.98
C ILE A 635 31.69 4.83 -14.79
N SER A 636 32.52 4.10 -15.54
CA SER A 636 33.98 4.16 -15.45
C SER A 636 34.58 5.52 -15.84
N GLU A 637 33.85 6.34 -16.62
CA GLU A 637 34.29 7.67 -17.05
C GLU A 637 34.06 8.76 -15.99
N TYR A 638 33.23 8.47 -14.99
CA TYR A 638 32.75 9.46 -14.01
C TYR A 638 33.13 9.14 -12.58
N ILE A 639 33.49 7.90 -12.30
CA ILE A 639 33.93 7.49 -10.99
C ILE A 639 35.37 7.96 -10.71
N PRO A 640 35.65 8.62 -9.57
CA PRO A 640 37.03 9.00 -9.23
C PRO A 640 37.85 7.80 -8.75
N ASP A 641 39.18 7.88 -8.86
CA ASP A 641 40.12 6.79 -8.53
C ASP A 641 39.98 6.21 -7.11
N ASN A 642 39.46 7.00 -6.16
CA ASN A 642 39.27 6.61 -4.78
C ASN A 642 37.85 6.08 -4.47
N ALA A 643 36.96 6.01 -5.45
CA ALA A 643 35.58 5.56 -5.27
C ALA A 643 35.29 4.22 -5.97
N SER A 644 34.15 3.63 -5.60
CA SER A 644 33.66 2.38 -6.21
C SER A 644 32.25 2.54 -6.78
N SER A 645 31.96 1.78 -7.84
CA SER A 645 30.59 1.58 -8.32
C SER A 645 29.80 0.73 -7.33
N GLN A 646 30.51 0.02 -6.43
CA GLN A 646 29.96 -0.66 -5.28
C GLN A 646 29.46 0.40 -4.29
N ARG A 647 28.14 0.41 -4.10
CA ARG A 647 27.39 1.40 -3.33
C ARG A 647 27.41 2.80 -3.96
N ALA A 648 26.41 3.13 -4.76
CA ALA A 648 26.21 4.47 -5.29
C ALA A 648 24.76 4.90 -5.13
N ILE A 649 24.52 6.21 -5.00
CA ILE A 649 23.16 6.75 -5.00
C ILE A 649 22.86 7.35 -6.37
N VAL A 650 21.77 6.92 -7.00
CA VAL A 650 21.22 7.58 -8.18
C VAL A 650 19.99 8.36 -7.74
N THR A 651 19.99 9.68 -7.98
CA THR A 651 18.92 10.60 -7.60
C THR A 651 18.32 11.25 -8.84
N PHE A 652 16.99 11.28 -8.92
CA PHE A 652 16.22 11.93 -9.96
C PHE A 652 15.60 13.20 -9.38
N GLU A 653 15.74 14.32 -10.07
CA GLU A 653 15.32 15.63 -9.60
C GLU A 653 14.46 16.33 -10.65
N MET A 654 13.36 16.94 -10.21
CA MET A 654 12.52 17.84 -10.99
C MET A 654 12.12 19.03 -10.12
N GLU A 655 12.46 20.24 -10.53
CA GLU A 655 12.23 21.46 -9.75
C GLU A 655 11.72 22.58 -10.64
N ASN A 656 10.66 23.28 -10.20
CA ASN A 656 10.15 24.51 -10.83
C ASN A 656 9.93 24.46 -12.36
N THR A 657 9.65 23.29 -12.93
CA THR A 657 9.45 23.10 -14.38
C THR A 657 8.07 23.52 -14.88
N GLY A 658 7.21 24.04 -14.00
CA GLY A 658 5.89 24.57 -14.32
C GLY A 658 4.73 23.65 -13.85
N PRO A 659 3.53 24.21 -13.64
CA PRO A 659 2.35 23.43 -13.24
C PRO A 659 2.03 22.33 -14.25
N GLU A 660 1.51 21.21 -13.75
CA GLU A 660 1.06 20.03 -14.49
C GLU A 660 2.15 19.35 -15.33
N THR A 661 3.41 19.76 -15.17
CA THR A 661 4.54 19.09 -15.80
C THR A 661 4.97 17.87 -15.01
N CYS A 662 5.38 16.83 -15.73
CA CYS A 662 5.95 15.62 -15.13
C CYS A 662 7.04 15.01 -16.01
N ALA A 663 7.90 14.23 -15.38
CA ALA A 663 8.96 13.46 -16.00
C ALA A 663 8.87 12.01 -15.52
N GLU A 664 8.99 11.11 -16.47
CA GLU A 664 9.09 9.66 -16.28
C GLU A 664 10.50 9.26 -16.68
N PHE A 665 11.23 8.64 -15.76
CA PHE A 665 12.55 8.08 -16.00
C PHE A 665 12.47 6.56 -15.95
N HIS A 666 13.22 5.88 -16.82
CA HIS A 666 13.53 4.45 -16.66
C HIS A 666 15.03 4.26 -16.69
N ILE A 667 15.51 3.33 -15.88
CA ILE A 667 16.92 2.93 -15.89
C ILE A 667 17.06 1.45 -16.19
N ASN A 668 18.04 1.12 -17.03
CA ASN A 668 18.34 -0.23 -17.47
C ASN A 668 19.86 -0.44 -17.51
N LYS A 669 20.30 -1.70 -17.43
CA LYS A 669 21.69 -2.07 -17.73
C LYS A 669 21.81 -2.34 -19.23
N LYS A 670 22.94 -1.98 -19.83
CA LYS A 670 23.24 -2.22 -21.24
C LYS A 670 24.45 -3.13 -21.41
#